data_AF-E1R9B7-F1
#
_entry.id   AF-E1R9B7-F1
#
_cell.length_a   1.000
_cell.length_b   1.000
_cell.length_c   1.000
_cell.angle_alpha   90.00
_cell.angle_beta   90.00
_cell.angle_gamma   90.00
#
_symmetry.space_group_name_H-M   'P 1'
#
loop_
_entity.id
_entity.type
_entity.pdbx_description
1 polymer ?
#
loop_
_entity_poly.entity_id
_entity_poly.type
_entity_poly.pdbx_seq_one_letter_code
_entity_poly.pdbx_strand_id
1 'polypeptide(L)'
;MNALNDFEQLLRAYTRKRRTASIALATLMRGIGKWSTEVRQTKQDFTDFSSYSPVMLSELLDQAKAKNIAVVQNEPAGRIVYYLGYFVYAVRGAYEEMEADNDRPFPCEESFRFSFPIEVLQVLDVKAEFVDLLRGQVKIEHPILKLTFPEGIRSMLLLPEMAEEKLLNLCISKMRQYLTIKKNVDYVNHRLLAAFPGKERSIRDMINNILTQRDTALSIVKDPDDFTFQFWSHFMSVIMKDFREKETKLEREHAFSQASYLVGMYNLFFKGNKRTKQEKEHAFQVVEKGIKSAPFYHTFLDISSFRDPKGFPVSRTIKQKELATYLERRTELKESGPLPDIIRIRDAAGHEFYIPKDRLLQLTLKKVVEISRNIRREVSREWAEHLGEFRKVPEMIRREALESDLWLRVKNRDPLLFALLKFELLLMTLHETKPSKEVFIETERLLDVKKNALIPIDEILRFDRKTVLLEARTLIPLWKSIPIVGRLGVMLVRLFRGMGSKAGSIKDPAELYARFSGADKHASESSPKPRSTGNKSDIGEGFHKLPERQEAATPLPGKKLREAALQQYRKAIHALKVAYVGEGGDLRTDMKELIEAWNPLVEPQAKADLIEDVNAMVRDFMRSLKRGFSISPPDQDRIRNLAEKVAESDALKEIKRKDPLTRYIELYMIEQLGKK
;
A
#
# COMPACT_ATOMS: atom_id res chain seq x y z
N MET A 1 -8.47 -12.72 -47.95
CA MET A 1 -8.27 -13.67 -46.83
C MET A 1 -8.79 -15.07 -47.14
N ASN A 2 -9.94 -15.20 -47.83
CA ASN A 2 -10.62 -16.48 -48.11
C ASN A 2 -9.69 -17.63 -48.52
N ALA A 3 -8.81 -17.43 -49.51
CA ALA A 3 -7.88 -18.45 -50.01
C ALA A 3 -7.12 -19.21 -48.92
N LEU A 4 -6.65 -18.57 -47.84
CA LEU A 4 -5.92 -19.28 -46.79
C LEU A 4 -6.86 -20.11 -45.89
N ASN A 5 -8.08 -19.63 -45.64
CA ASN A 5 -9.11 -20.34 -44.87
C ASN A 5 -9.75 -21.48 -45.68
N ASP A 6 -9.85 -21.33 -47.00
CA ASP A 6 -10.33 -22.35 -47.94
C ASP A 6 -9.27 -23.44 -48.12
N PHE A 7 -8.00 -23.06 -48.22
CA PHE A 7 -6.87 -23.99 -48.18
C PHE A 7 -6.84 -24.79 -46.87
N GLU A 8 -7.06 -24.14 -45.71
CA GLU A 8 -7.21 -24.87 -44.45
C GLU A 8 -8.39 -25.85 -44.48
N GLN A 9 -9.55 -25.44 -45.01
CA GLN A 9 -10.70 -26.34 -45.16
C GLN A 9 -10.36 -27.58 -46.02
N LEU A 10 -9.58 -27.43 -47.10
CA LEU A 10 -9.11 -28.56 -47.92
C LEU A 10 -8.16 -29.47 -47.14
N LEU A 11 -7.15 -28.91 -46.45
CA LEU A 11 -6.21 -29.69 -45.62
C LEU A 11 -6.97 -30.45 -44.52
N ARG A 12 -7.90 -29.78 -43.82
CA ARG A 12 -8.74 -30.34 -42.75
C ARG A 12 -9.67 -31.44 -43.28
N ALA A 13 -10.25 -31.28 -44.47
CA ALA A 13 -11.09 -32.29 -45.10
C ALA A 13 -10.29 -33.53 -45.53
N TYR A 14 -9.13 -33.32 -46.19
CA TYR A 14 -8.26 -34.41 -46.63
C TYR A 14 -7.73 -35.24 -45.46
N THR A 15 -7.14 -34.58 -44.47
CA THR A 15 -6.52 -35.24 -43.31
C THR A 15 -7.53 -36.04 -42.49
N ARG A 16 -8.74 -35.51 -42.26
CA ARG A 16 -9.85 -36.25 -41.64
C ARG A 16 -10.30 -37.45 -42.49
N LYS A 17 -10.53 -37.27 -43.79
CA LYS A 17 -10.98 -38.35 -44.70
C LYS A 17 -9.94 -39.47 -44.86
N ARG A 18 -8.65 -39.17 -44.74
CA ARG A 18 -7.53 -40.12 -44.85
C ARG A 18 -6.97 -40.61 -43.51
N ARG A 19 -7.39 -40.04 -42.37
CA ARG A 19 -6.86 -40.30 -41.02
C ARG A 19 -5.33 -40.20 -40.93
N THR A 20 -4.77 -39.16 -41.54
CA THR A 20 -3.33 -38.82 -41.50
C THR A 20 -3.12 -37.33 -41.28
N ALA A 21 -2.04 -36.96 -40.60
CA ALA A 21 -1.61 -35.57 -40.43
C ALA A 21 -0.92 -34.99 -41.69
N SER A 22 -0.45 -35.85 -42.59
CA SER A 22 0.54 -35.52 -43.62
C SER A 22 0.03 -35.71 -45.05
N ILE A 23 0.53 -34.88 -45.96
CA ILE A 23 0.28 -34.94 -47.41
C ILE A 23 1.59 -34.71 -48.16
N ALA A 24 2.01 -35.65 -49.01
CA ALA A 24 3.17 -35.41 -49.89
C ALA A 24 2.88 -34.22 -50.82
N LEU A 25 3.82 -33.27 -50.94
CA LEU A 25 3.62 -32.00 -51.66
C LEU A 25 3.25 -32.23 -53.14
N ALA A 26 3.88 -33.20 -53.81
CA ALA A 26 3.55 -33.57 -55.18
C ALA A 26 2.16 -34.22 -55.34
N THR A 27 1.55 -34.71 -54.26
CA THR A 27 0.16 -35.19 -54.25
C THR A 27 -0.81 -34.05 -53.94
N LEU A 28 -0.45 -33.12 -53.05
CA LEU A 28 -1.20 -31.89 -52.83
C LEU A 28 -1.30 -31.06 -54.13
N MET A 29 -0.17 -30.79 -54.80
CA MET A 29 -0.12 -30.03 -56.07
C MET A 29 -1.00 -30.63 -57.17
N ARG A 30 -1.05 -31.97 -57.31
CA ARG A 30 -1.87 -32.65 -58.33
C ARG A 30 -3.34 -32.82 -57.92
N GLY A 31 -3.65 -32.75 -56.63
CA GLY A 31 -4.99 -32.97 -56.09
C GLY A 31 -5.79 -31.69 -55.85
N ILE A 32 -5.13 -30.61 -55.42
CA ILE A 32 -5.78 -29.41 -54.85
C ILE A 32 -6.82 -28.78 -55.78
N GLY A 33 -6.50 -28.66 -57.08
CA GLY A 33 -7.44 -28.11 -58.07
C GLY A 33 -8.73 -28.92 -58.21
N LYS A 34 -8.64 -30.25 -58.17
CA LYS A 34 -9.81 -31.14 -58.22
C LYS A 34 -10.62 -31.08 -56.92
N TRP A 35 -9.95 -31.07 -55.76
CA TRP A 35 -10.63 -30.95 -54.47
C TRP A 35 -11.32 -29.58 -54.32
N SER A 36 -10.75 -28.52 -54.91
CA SER A 36 -11.36 -27.19 -54.90
C SER A 36 -12.63 -27.13 -55.75
N THR A 37 -12.63 -27.71 -56.95
CA THR A 37 -13.82 -27.73 -57.82
C THR A 37 -14.90 -28.69 -57.29
N GLU A 38 -14.53 -29.81 -56.66
CA GLU A 38 -15.45 -30.67 -55.90
C GLU A 38 -16.15 -29.90 -54.77
N VAL A 39 -15.41 -29.15 -53.93
CA VAL A 39 -16.01 -28.34 -52.85
C VAL A 39 -16.85 -27.18 -53.39
N ARG A 40 -16.46 -26.59 -54.52
CA ARG A 40 -17.15 -25.45 -55.14
C ARG A 40 -18.54 -25.79 -55.69
N GLN A 41 -18.82 -27.07 -55.98
CA GLN A 41 -20.18 -27.56 -56.27
C GLN A 41 -21.13 -27.39 -55.07
N THR A 42 -20.60 -27.40 -53.84
CA THR A 42 -21.38 -27.27 -52.58
C THR A 42 -21.27 -25.87 -51.96
N LYS A 43 -20.25 -25.08 -52.33
CA LYS A 43 -20.02 -23.68 -51.89
C LYS A 43 -19.54 -22.83 -53.06
N GLN A 44 -20.41 -22.01 -53.65
CA GLN A 44 -20.07 -21.23 -54.86
C GLN A 44 -18.91 -20.23 -54.64
N ASP A 45 -18.83 -19.62 -53.46
CA ASP A 45 -17.81 -18.63 -53.05
C ASP A 45 -16.44 -19.23 -52.70
N PHE A 46 -16.26 -20.55 -52.83
CA PHE A 46 -15.01 -21.22 -52.44
C PHE A 46 -13.87 -20.91 -53.41
N THR A 47 -12.67 -20.63 -52.87
CA THR A 47 -11.48 -20.33 -53.66
C THR A 47 -11.13 -21.49 -54.61
N ASP A 48 -10.97 -21.16 -55.90
CA ASP A 48 -10.59 -22.12 -56.93
C ASP A 48 -9.07 -22.24 -57.00
N PHE A 49 -8.54 -23.43 -56.69
CA PHE A 49 -7.11 -23.70 -56.69
C PHE A 49 -6.64 -24.41 -57.97
N SER A 50 -7.51 -24.58 -58.98
CA SER A 50 -7.12 -25.20 -60.26
C SER A 50 -6.21 -24.30 -61.11
N SER A 51 -6.25 -22.99 -60.89
CA SER A 51 -5.44 -21.97 -61.57
C SER A 51 -4.13 -21.61 -60.85
N TYR A 52 -3.89 -22.16 -59.66
CA TYR A 52 -2.73 -21.80 -58.84
C TYR A 52 -1.43 -22.39 -59.41
N SER A 53 -0.44 -21.52 -59.64
CA SER A 53 0.90 -21.96 -60.05
C SER A 53 1.66 -22.61 -58.87
N PRO A 54 2.73 -23.40 -59.14
CA PRO A 54 3.61 -23.92 -58.09
C PRO A 54 4.19 -22.84 -57.16
N VAL A 55 4.42 -21.63 -57.69
CA VAL A 55 4.91 -20.48 -56.93
C VAL A 55 3.83 -19.95 -55.98
N MET A 56 2.61 -19.72 -56.50
CA MET A 56 1.46 -19.27 -55.71
C MET A 56 1.08 -20.28 -54.61
N LEU A 57 1.25 -21.58 -54.85
CA LEU A 57 1.05 -22.59 -53.81
C LEU A 57 2.17 -22.59 -52.76
N SER A 58 3.42 -22.28 -53.15
CA SER A 58 4.51 -22.08 -52.18
C SER A 58 4.23 -20.86 -51.30
N GLU A 59 3.88 -19.72 -51.90
CA GLU A 59 3.49 -18.50 -51.16
C GLU A 59 2.32 -18.76 -50.19
N LEU A 60 1.34 -19.58 -50.60
CA LEU A 60 0.22 -19.98 -49.75
C LEU A 60 0.65 -20.91 -48.60
N LEU A 61 1.61 -21.80 -48.82
CA LEU A 61 2.23 -22.64 -47.80
C LEU A 61 3.09 -21.83 -46.82
N ASP A 62 3.82 -20.82 -47.30
CA ASP A 62 4.59 -19.90 -46.46
C ASP A 62 3.66 -19.00 -45.62
N GLN A 63 2.53 -18.54 -46.19
CA GLN A 63 1.45 -17.90 -45.43
C GLN A 63 0.80 -18.84 -44.40
N ALA A 64 0.61 -20.12 -44.73
CA ALA A 64 0.10 -21.11 -43.81
C ALA A 64 1.08 -21.39 -42.65
N LYS A 65 2.39 -21.43 -42.95
CA LYS A 65 3.46 -21.56 -41.95
C LYS A 65 3.52 -20.34 -41.04
N ALA A 66 3.45 -19.14 -41.60
CA ALA A 66 3.43 -17.89 -40.83
C ALA A 66 2.20 -17.73 -39.91
N LYS A 67 1.16 -18.56 -40.07
CA LYS A 67 -0.02 -18.63 -39.20
C LYS A 67 -0.13 -19.93 -38.38
N ASN A 68 0.91 -20.76 -38.34
CA ASN A 68 0.89 -22.08 -37.68
C ASN A 68 -0.26 -23.00 -38.14
N ILE A 69 -0.68 -22.89 -39.41
CA ILE A 69 -1.72 -23.74 -40.01
C ILE A 69 -1.10 -25.05 -40.52
N ALA A 70 0.04 -24.95 -41.22
CA ALA A 70 0.73 -26.09 -41.81
C ALA A 70 2.24 -25.86 -41.85
N VAL A 71 3.02 -26.95 -41.83
CA VAL A 71 4.48 -26.93 -41.94
C VAL A 71 4.91 -27.83 -43.09
N VAL A 72 5.91 -27.40 -43.86
CA VAL A 72 6.55 -28.21 -44.90
C VAL A 72 7.89 -28.71 -44.38
N GLN A 73 8.09 -30.03 -44.36
CA GLN A 73 9.35 -30.68 -43.99
C GLN A 73 9.95 -31.41 -45.21
N ASN A 74 11.27 -31.52 -45.26
CA ASN A 74 11.98 -32.33 -46.27
C ASN A 74 12.29 -33.70 -45.65
N GLU A 75 11.66 -34.76 -46.14
CA GLU A 75 11.95 -36.15 -45.76
C GLU A 75 12.70 -36.87 -46.90
N PRO A 76 13.32 -38.04 -46.64
CA PRO A 76 13.96 -38.85 -47.68
C PRO A 76 13.00 -39.25 -48.83
N ALA A 77 11.69 -39.34 -48.56
CA ALA A 77 10.64 -39.60 -49.54
C ALA A 77 10.17 -38.34 -50.30
N GLY A 78 10.74 -37.17 -50.04
CA GLY A 78 10.40 -35.88 -50.64
C GLY A 78 9.79 -34.87 -49.65
N ARG A 79 9.22 -33.79 -50.17
CA ARG A 79 8.57 -32.76 -49.33
C ARG A 79 7.19 -33.20 -48.85
N ILE A 80 6.97 -33.09 -47.54
CA ILE A 80 5.70 -33.44 -46.88
C ILE A 80 5.13 -32.19 -46.21
N VAL A 81 3.83 -31.98 -46.40
CA VAL A 81 3.02 -30.94 -45.76
C VAL A 81 2.26 -31.55 -44.60
N TYR A 82 2.54 -31.08 -43.39
CA TYR A 82 1.84 -31.45 -42.16
C TYR A 82 0.78 -30.39 -41.82
N TYR A 83 -0.47 -30.79 -41.64
CA TYR A 83 -1.54 -29.88 -41.18
C TYR A 83 -1.60 -29.88 -39.64
N LEU A 84 -1.25 -28.75 -39.02
CA LEU A 84 -1.05 -28.69 -37.57
C LEU A 84 -2.36 -28.89 -36.79
N GLY A 85 -3.50 -28.48 -37.37
CA GLY A 85 -4.83 -28.71 -36.78
C GLY A 85 -5.24 -30.18 -36.66
N TYR A 86 -4.60 -31.11 -37.38
CA TYR A 86 -4.88 -32.54 -37.24
C TYR A 86 -4.40 -33.10 -35.89
N PHE A 87 -3.24 -32.66 -35.39
CA PHE A 87 -2.68 -33.12 -34.11
C PHE A 87 -3.60 -32.74 -32.93
N VAL A 88 -4.12 -31.51 -32.94
CA VAL A 88 -5.09 -31.01 -31.96
C VAL A 88 -6.38 -31.84 -32.00
N TYR A 89 -6.88 -32.16 -33.21
CA TYR A 89 -8.04 -33.01 -33.40
C TYR A 89 -7.80 -34.46 -32.89
N ALA A 90 -6.62 -35.03 -33.13
CA ALA A 90 -6.28 -36.38 -32.70
C ALA A 90 -6.13 -36.49 -31.17
N VAL A 91 -5.46 -35.53 -30.53
CA VAL A 91 -5.36 -35.48 -29.06
C VAL A 91 -6.75 -35.26 -28.42
N ARG A 92 -7.59 -34.39 -29.00
CA ARG A 92 -8.97 -34.21 -28.55
C ARG A 92 -9.78 -35.50 -28.62
N GLY A 93 -9.75 -36.19 -29.76
CA GLY A 93 -10.45 -37.46 -29.95
C GLY A 93 -9.99 -38.55 -28.97
N ALA A 94 -8.69 -38.61 -28.66
CA ALA A 94 -8.18 -39.55 -27.64
C ALA A 94 -8.78 -39.27 -26.25
N TYR A 95 -8.96 -37.99 -25.86
CA TYR A 95 -9.63 -37.63 -24.62
C TYR A 95 -11.15 -37.85 -24.65
N GLU A 96 -11.81 -37.62 -25.78
CA GLU A 96 -13.25 -37.93 -25.96
C GLU A 96 -13.49 -39.46 -25.83
N GLU A 97 -12.59 -40.28 -26.36
CA GLU A 97 -12.60 -41.73 -26.16
C GLU A 97 -12.28 -42.14 -24.71
N MET A 98 -11.47 -41.38 -23.95
CA MET A 98 -11.26 -41.59 -22.51
C MET A 98 -12.45 -41.19 -21.63
N GLU A 99 -13.21 -40.16 -22.02
CA GLU A 99 -14.42 -39.74 -21.29
C GLU A 99 -15.52 -40.82 -21.40
N ALA A 100 -15.57 -41.54 -22.52
CA ALA A 100 -16.44 -42.71 -22.72
C ALA A 100 -15.88 -43.99 -22.05
N ASP A 101 -14.60 -44.31 -22.26
CA ASP A 101 -13.91 -45.47 -21.72
C ASP A 101 -12.76 -45.03 -20.81
N ASN A 102 -13.06 -44.98 -19.51
CA ASN A 102 -12.15 -44.44 -18.52
C ASN A 102 -10.92 -45.34 -18.28
N ASP A 103 -10.89 -46.60 -18.71
CA ASP A 103 -9.77 -47.52 -18.40
C ASP A 103 -8.50 -47.18 -19.20
N ARG A 104 -8.67 -46.59 -20.39
CA ARG A 104 -7.60 -46.15 -21.31
C ARG A 104 -6.53 -45.26 -20.66
N PRO A 105 -5.24 -45.41 -20.98
CA PRO A 105 -4.19 -44.54 -20.46
C PRO A 105 -4.32 -43.10 -20.98
N PHE A 106 -3.72 -42.14 -20.28
CA PHE A 106 -3.58 -40.77 -20.81
C PHE A 106 -2.75 -40.78 -22.09
N PRO A 107 -3.12 -39.99 -23.13
CA PRO A 107 -2.41 -40.01 -24.40
C PRO A 107 -0.96 -39.51 -24.24
N CYS A 108 -0.01 -40.26 -24.78
CA CYS A 108 1.38 -39.85 -24.99
C CYS A 108 1.70 -39.85 -26.49
N GLU A 109 2.90 -39.44 -26.91
CA GLU A 109 3.31 -39.52 -28.33
C GLU A 109 3.20 -40.95 -28.89
N GLU A 110 3.57 -41.96 -28.09
CA GLU A 110 3.50 -43.39 -28.46
C GLU A 110 2.06 -43.90 -28.66
N SER A 111 1.04 -43.19 -28.14
CA SER A 111 -0.36 -43.53 -28.37
C SER A 111 -0.81 -43.28 -29.82
N PHE A 112 -0.01 -42.58 -30.62
CA PHE A 112 -0.33 -42.19 -31.99
C PHE A 112 0.60 -42.85 -33.00
N ARG A 113 0.06 -43.17 -34.19
CA ARG A 113 0.82 -43.80 -35.29
C ARG A 113 1.59 -42.78 -36.14
N PHE A 114 2.00 -41.67 -35.54
CA PHE A 114 2.70 -40.56 -36.18
C PHE A 114 3.54 -39.79 -35.16
N SER A 115 4.66 -39.20 -35.59
CA SER A 115 5.42 -38.24 -34.79
C SER A 115 4.70 -36.89 -34.73
N PHE A 116 4.92 -36.15 -33.64
CA PHE A 116 4.44 -34.78 -33.48
C PHE A 116 5.53 -33.79 -33.90
N PRO A 117 5.24 -32.81 -34.78
CA PRO A 117 6.14 -31.69 -35.06
C PRO A 117 6.43 -30.88 -33.78
N ILE A 118 7.64 -30.33 -33.67
CA ILE A 118 8.03 -29.48 -32.53
C ILE A 118 7.13 -28.23 -32.50
N GLU A 119 6.72 -27.76 -33.67
CA GLU A 119 5.85 -26.59 -33.87
C GLU A 119 4.45 -26.74 -33.26
N VAL A 120 4.03 -27.93 -32.80
CA VAL A 120 2.77 -28.13 -32.05
C VAL A 120 2.94 -28.48 -30.58
N LEU A 121 4.16 -28.73 -30.08
CA LEU A 121 4.42 -29.19 -28.71
C LEU A 121 5.12 -28.13 -27.85
N GLN A 122 4.46 -27.70 -26.77
CA GLN A 122 5.11 -26.99 -25.67
C GLN A 122 5.36 -27.96 -24.51
N VAL A 123 6.63 -28.21 -24.18
CA VAL A 123 7.00 -29.04 -23.03
C VAL A 123 6.79 -28.24 -21.74
N LEU A 124 6.24 -28.88 -20.71
CA LEU A 124 6.07 -28.29 -19.37
C LEU A 124 6.40 -29.34 -18.29
N ASP A 125 7.24 -28.97 -17.33
CA ASP A 125 7.50 -29.80 -16.16
C ASP A 125 6.35 -29.68 -15.15
N VAL A 126 5.73 -30.81 -14.80
CA VAL A 126 4.52 -30.80 -13.95
C VAL A 126 4.84 -30.38 -12.51
N LYS A 127 6.08 -30.58 -12.04
CA LYS A 127 6.51 -30.20 -10.68
C LYS A 127 6.75 -28.70 -10.55
N ALA A 128 7.32 -28.07 -11.58
CA ALA A 128 7.66 -26.65 -11.59
C ALA A 128 6.53 -25.77 -12.11
N GLU A 129 5.89 -26.13 -13.24
CA GLU A 129 5.12 -25.18 -14.04
C GLU A 129 3.60 -25.39 -13.98
N PHE A 130 3.11 -26.58 -13.58
CA PHE A 130 1.67 -26.89 -13.66
C PHE A 130 0.78 -26.01 -12.78
N VAL A 131 1.26 -25.59 -11.59
CA VAL A 131 0.50 -24.66 -10.73
C VAL A 131 0.42 -23.27 -11.37
N ASP A 132 1.43 -22.87 -12.14
CA ASP A 132 1.48 -21.55 -12.79
C ASP A 132 0.75 -21.56 -14.15
N LEU A 133 0.63 -22.73 -14.79
CA LEU A 133 -0.34 -22.98 -15.87
C LEU A 133 -1.77 -22.75 -15.36
N LEU A 134 -2.16 -23.35 -14.24
CA LEU A 134 -3.47 -23.16 -13.60
C LEU A 134 -3.71 -21.72 -13.09
N ARG A 135 -2.67 -20.89 -13.00
CA ARG A 135 -2.78 -19.45 -12.67
C ARG A 135 -2.84 -18.54 -13.91
N GLY A 136 -2.74 -19.10 -15.12
CA GLY A 136 -2.58 -18.31 -16.35
C GLY A 136 -1.27 -17.51 -16.41
N GLN A 137 -0.22 -17.99 -15.71
CA GLN A 137 1.09 -17.34 -15.63
C GLN A 137 2.10 -17.93 -16.64
N VAL A 138 1.88 -19.16 -17.09
CA VAL A 138 2.60 -19.76 -18.23
C VAL A 138 2.09 -19.13 -19.53
N LYS A 139 3.01 -18.59 -20.34
CA LYS A 139 2.71 -18.18 -21.72
C LYS A 139 2.57 -19.42 -22.59
N ILE A 140 1.44 -19.55 -23.28
CA ILE A 140 1.17 -20.68 -24.18
C ILE A 140 1.46 -20.25 -25.62
N GLU A 141 2.41 -20.92 -26.27
CA GLU A 141 2.86 -20.61 -27.63
C GLU A 141 2.47 -21.71 -28.63
N HIS A 142 2.28 -22.94 -28.16
CA HIS A 142 1.88 -24.09 -28.99
C HIS A 142 0.54 -24.71 -28.51
N PRO A 143 -0.27 -25.31 -29.40
CA PRO A 143 -1.63 -25.75 -29.09
C PRO A 143 -1.70 -27.06 -28.29
N ILE A 144 -0.61 -27.81 -28.12
CA ILE A 144 -0.56 -29.05 -27.34
C ILE A 144 0.57 -28.94 -26.31
N LEU A 145 0.25 -29.27 -25.06
CA LEU A 145 1.19 -29.31 -23.94
C LEU A 145 1.71 -30.73 -23.76
N LYS A 146 3.03 -30.93 -23.75
CA LYS A 146 3.70 -32.17 -23.34
C LYS A 146 4.09 -32.06 -21.88
N LEU A 147 3.24 -32.60 -21.00
CA LEU A 147 3.49 -32.63 -19.57
C LEU A 147 4.52 -33.71 -19.23
N THR A 148 5.67 -33.32 -18.67
CA THR A 148 6.71 -34.23 -18.20
C THR A 148 6.66 -34.42 -16.69
N PHE A 149 6.83 -35.66 -16.24
CA PHE A 149 6.76 -36.06 -14.84
C PHE A 149 8.10 -36.61 -14.35
N PRO A 150 8.39 -36.52 -13.03
CA PRO A 150 9.58 -37.13 -12.45
C PRO A 150 9.42 -38.66 -12.26
N GLU A 151 10.47 -39.31 -11.74
CA GLU A 151 10.43 -40.69 -11.20
C GLU A 151 10.04 -41.79 -12.23
N GLY A 152 10.41 -41.59 -13.50
CA GLY A 152 10.17 -42.57 -14.58
C GLY A 152 8.71 -42.67 -15.00
N ILE A 153 7.89 -41.66 -14.69
CA ILE A 153 6.51 -41.56 -15.16
C ILE A 153 6.51 -41.01 -16.58
N ARG A 154 5.82 -41.71 -17.50
CA ARG A 154 5.71 -41.34 -18.92
C ARG A 154 5.09 -39.94 -19.07
N SER A 155 5.56 -39.14 -20.02
CA SER A 155 4.93 -37.86 -20.37
C SER A 155 3.53 -38.06 -20.99
N MET A 156 2.65 -37.07 -20.84
CA MET A 156 1.33 -37.06 -21.48
C MET A 156 1.13 -35.80 -22.33
N LEU A 157 0.24 -35.88 -23.30
CA LEU A 157 -0.20 -34.78 -24.15
C LEU A 157 -1.53 -34.22 -23.64
N LEU A 158 -1.68 -32.90 -23.62
CA LEU A 158 -2.84 -32.20 -23.09
C LEU A 158 -3.17 -30.98 -23.96
N LEU A 159 -4.46 -30.66 -24.13
CA LEU A 159 -4.88 -29.37 -24.71
C LEU A 159 -5.05 -28.34 -23.58
N PRO A 160 -4.54 -27.10 -23.71
CA PRO A 160 -4.61 -26.08 -22.66
C PRO A 160 -5.99 -25.89 -22.01
N GLU A 161 -7.03 -25.83 -22.82
CA GLU A 161 -8.44 -25.68 -22.42
C GLU A 161 -8.97 -26.83 -21.52
N MET A 162 -8.28 -27.97 -21.48
CA MET A 162 -8.67 -29.14 -20.69
C MET A 162 -7.99 -29.18 -19.31
N ALA A 163 -7.02 -28.28 -19.06
CA ALA A 163 -6.12 -28.35 -17.91
C ALA A 163 -6.77 -28.07 -16.55
N GLU A 164 -7.92 -27.40 -16.48
CA GLU A 164 -8.63 -27.17 -15.22
C GLU A 164 -9.62 -28.31 -14.89
N GLU A 165 -10.77 -28.34 -15.56
CA GLU A 165 -11.89 -29.20 -15.15
C GLU A 165 -11.83 -30.62 -15.76
N LYS A 166 -11.70 -30.74 -17.09
CA LYS A 166 -11.73 -32.05 -17.76
C LYS A 166 -10.61 -32.99 -17.28
N LEU A 167 -9.39 -32.48 -17.17
CA LEU A 167 -8.25 -33.28 -16.70
C LEU A 167 -8.42 -33.71 -15.24
N LEU A 168 -8.88 -32.84 -14.34
CA LEU A 168 -9.15 -33.20 -12.95
C LEU A 168 -10.24 -34.28 -12.85
N ASN A 169 -11.33 -34.17 -13.63
CA ASN A 169 -12.41 -35.17 -13.70
C ASN A 169 -11.89 -36.57 -14.10
N LEU A 170 -11.00 -36.63 -15.09
CA LEU A 170 -10.35 -37.86 -15.51
C LEU A 170 -9.38 -38.40 -14.45
N CYS A 171 -8.60 -37.53 -13.79
CA CYS A 171 -7.68 -37.95 -12.73
C CYS A 171 -8.41 -38.55 -11.52
N ILE A 172 -9.53 -37.97 -11.07
CA ILE A 172 -10.37 -38.56 -10.01
C ILE A 172 -10.96 -39.91 -10.46
N SER A 173 -11.31 -40.05 -11.73
CA SER A 173 -11.79 -41.32 -12.30
C SER A 173 -10.70 -42.40 -12.32
N LYS A 174 -9.43 -42.02 -12.56
CA LYS A 174 -8.26 -42.91 -12.36
C LYS A 174 -8.03 -43.30 -10.89
N MET A 175 -8.25 -42.38 -9.94
CA MET A 175 -8.16 -42.69 -8.50
C MET A 175 -9.24 -43.69 -8.07
N ARG A 176 -10.45 -43.56 -8.61
CA ARG A 176 -11.55 -44.53 -8.43
C ARG A 176 -11.16 -45.92 -8.93
N GLN A 177 -10.60 -46.02 -10.14
CA GLN A 177 -10.11 -47.30 -10.69
C GLN A 177 -9.01 -47.94 -9.84
N TYR A 178 -8.01 -47.16 -9.39
CA TYR A 178 -6.96 -47.68 -8.53
C TYR A 178 -7.53 -48.30 -7.24
N LEU A 179 -8.56 -47.69 -6.64
CA LEU A 179 -9.23 -48.23 -5.47
C LEU A 179 -10.06 -49.49 -5.78
N THR A 180 -10.76 -49.55 -6.92
CA THR A 180 -11.56 -50.71 -7.33
C THR A 180 -10.71 -51.99 -7.53
N ILE A 181 -9.40 -51.88 -7.75
CA ILE A 181 -8.50 -53.05 -7.82
C ILE A 181 -8.48 -53.79 -6.47
N LYS A 182 -8.70 -55.11 -6.52
CA LYS A 182 -8.81 -55.99 -5.34
C LYS A 182 -7.59 -55.85 -4.41
N LYS A 183 -7.84 -55.64 -3.11
CA LYS A 183 -6.89 -55.30 -2.02
C LYS A 183 -6.40 -53.84 -1.95
N ASN A 184 -6.59 -53.01 -2.98
CA ASN A 184 -6.07 -51.64 -2.95
C ASN A 184 -6.82 -50.75 -1.94
N VAL A 185 -8.15 -50.93 -1.80
CA VAL A 185 -8.94 -50.26 -0.73
C VAL A 185 -8.36 -50.55 0.64
N ASP A 186 -8.13 -51.83 0.96
CA ASP A 186 -7.65 -52.27 2.28
C ASP A 186 -6.25 -51.75 2.58
N TYR A 187 -5.37 -51.81 1.57
CA TYR A 187 -4.00 -51.29 1.66
C TYR A 187 -3.98 -49.77 1.89
N VAL A 188 -4.72 -49.00 1.09
CA VAL A 188 -4.82 -47.54 1.23
C VAL A 188 -5.43 -47.18 2.58
N ASN A 189 -6.52 -47.82 2.98
CA ASN A 189 -7.17 -47.58 4.26
C ASN A 189 -6.20 -47.83 5.43
N HIS A 190 -5.50 -48.97 5.46
CA HIS A 190 -4.48 -49.26 6.47
C HIS A 190 -3.34 -48.23 6.50
N ARG A 191 -2.84 -47.80 5.34
CA ARG A 191 -1.79 -46.76 5.23
C ARG A 191 -2.27 -45.38 5.69
N LEU A 192 -3.53 -45.02 5.45
CA LEU A 192 -4.11 -43.74 5.86
C LEU A 192 -4.47 -43.72 7.36
N LEU A 193 -4.97 -44.83 7.91
CA LEU A 193 -5.23 -44.97 9.35
C LEU A 193 -3.95 -44.72 10.18
N ALA A 194 -2.80 -45.23 9.72
CA ALA A 194 -1.51 -44.97 10.35
C ALA A 194 -1.06 -43.49 10.29
N ALA A 195 -1.64 -42.67 9.40
CA ALA A 195 -1.39 -41.23 9.30
C ALA A 195 -2.44 -40.36 10.03
N PHE A 196 -3.64 -40.91 10.29
CA PHE A 196 -4.75 -40.19 10.93
C PHE A 196 -5.43 -41.05 12.02
N PRO A 197 -4.75 -41.32 13.15
CA PRO A 197 -5.36 -42.07 14.26
C PRO A 197 -6.61 -41.37 14.79
N GLY A 198 -7.69 -42.13 15.04
CA GLY A 198 -8.97 -41.59 15.52
C GLY A 198 -9.83 -40.93 14.44
N LYS A 199 -9.51 -41.11 13.15
CA LYS A 199 -10.28 -40.61 12.00
C LYS A 199 -10.78 -41.72 11.08
N GLU A 200 -10.98 -42.92 11.63
CA GLU A 200 -11.35 -44.16 10.92
C GLU A 200 -12.60 -43.95 10.05
N ARG A 201 -13.61 -43.27 10.62
CA ARG A 201 -14.85 -42.93 9.93
C ARG A 201 -14.60 -41.95 8.79
N SER A 202 -13.91 -40.85 9.04
CA SER A 202 -13.65 -39.81 8.03
C SER A 202 -12.80 -40.32 6.86
N ILE A 203 -11.85 -41.23 7.09
CA ILE A 203 -11.10 -41.93 6.02
C ILE A 203 -12.04 -42.81 5.19
N ARG A 204 -12.87 -43.63 5.84
CA ARG A 204 -13.81 -44.54 5.17
C ARG A 204 -14.84 -43.78 4.34
N ASP A 205 -15.41 -42.71 4.90
CA ASP A 205 -16.38 -41.85 4.24
C ASP A 205 -15.75 -41.17 3.01
N MET A 206 -14.49 -40.73 3.09
CA MET A 206 -13.76 -40.15 1.95
C MET A 206 -13.44 -41.17 0.84
N ILE A 207 -12.99 -42.38 1.21
CA ILE A 207 -12.78 -43.49 0.27
C ILE A 207 -14.09 -43.87 -0.43
N ASN A 208 -15.19 -43.95 0.33
CA ASN A 208 -16.53 -44.20 -0.21
C ASN A 208 -16.97 -43.08 -1.18
N ASN A 209 -16.70 -41.81 -0.88
CA ASN A 209 -16.99 -40.71 -1.78
C ASN A 209 -16.24 -40.85 -3.11
N ILE A 210 -14.95 -41.22 -3.10
CA ILE A 210 -14.18 -41.46 -4.34
C ILE A 210 -14.74 -42.67 -5.12
N LEU A 211 -15.18 -43.72 -4.41
CA LEU A 211 -15.74 -44.92 -5.02
C LEU A 211 -17.18 -44.76 -5.56
N THR A 212 -17.98 -43.84 -5.02
CA THR A 212 -19.44 -43.76 -5.31
C THR A 212 -19.93 -42.38 -5.77
N GLN A 213 -19.32 -41.28 -5.31
CA GLN A 213 -19.76 -39.90 -5.56
C GLN A 213 -18.62 -39.06 -6.17
N ARG A 214 -18.32 -39.28 -7.46
CA ARG A 214 -17.24 -38.58 -8.18
C ARG A 214 -17.31 -37.05 -8.01
N ASP A 215 -18.50 -36.48 -8.10
CA ASP A 215 -18.67 -35.03 -8.10
C ASP A 215 -18.51 -34.42 -6.68
N THR A 216 -18.80 -35.21 -5.63
CA THR A 216 -18.44 -34.90 -4.23
C THR A 216 -16.92 -34.99 -4.02
N ALA A 217 -16.25 -36.00 -4.58
CA ALA A 217 -14.79 -36.08 -4.52
C ALA A 217 -14.12 -34.90 -5.25
N LEU A 218 -14.70 -34.43 -6.35
CA LEU A 218 -14.25 -33.24 -7.10
C LEU A 218 -14.45 -31.94 -6.33
N SER A 219 -15.61 -31.72 -5.72
CA SER A 219 -15.85 -30.50 -4.91
C SER A 219 -14.92 -30.42 -3.70
N ILE A 220 -14.63 -31.56 -3.06
CA ILE A 220 -13.68 -31.67 -1.95
C ILE A 220 -12.24 -31.31 -2.35
N VAL A 221 -11.81 -31.58 -3.59
CA VAL A 221 -10.49 -31.16 -4.10
C VAL A 221 -10.48 -29.68 -4.52
N LYS A 222 -11.61 -29.15 -5.01
CA LYS A 222 -11.76 -27.74 -5.42
C LYS A 222 -11.89 -26.77 -4.23
N ASP A 223 -12.48 -27.20 -3.12
CA ASP A 223 -12.56 -26.39 -1.88
C ASP A 223 -12.09 -27.16 -0.62
N PRO A 224 -10.79 -27.51 -0.53
CA PRO A 224 -10.30 -28.41 0.53
C PRO A 224 -10.33 -27.75 1.91
N ASP A 225 -10.61 -28.52 2.97
CA ASP A 225 -10.32 -28.14 4.36
C ASP A 225 -8.96 -28.71 4.80
N ASP A 226 -8.57 -28.52 6.06
CA ASP A 226 -7.29 -29.03 6.56
C ASP A 226 -7.21 -30.57 6.60
N PHE A 227 -8.29 -31.27 6.91
CA PHE A 227 -8.33 -32.73 6.84
C PHE A 227 -8.41 -33.23 5.41
N THR A 228 -9.27 -32.66 4.55
CA THR A 228 -9.39 -33.17 3.17
C THR A 228 -8.14 -32.89 2.34
N PHE A 229 -7.48 -31.73 2.54
CA PHE A 229 -6.16 -31.46 1.96
C PHE A 229 -5.15 -32.53 2.38
N GLN A 230 -5.05 -32.81 3.69
CA GLN A 230 -4.11 -33.80 4.22
C GLN A 230 -4.43 -35.20 3.69
N PHE A 231 -5.71 -35.61 3.69
CA PHE A 231 -6.16 -36.89 3.13
C PHE A 231 -5.66 -37.05 1.70
N TRP A 232 -5.92 -36.08 0.82
CA TRP A 232 -5.51 -36.15 -0.57
C TRP A 232 -3.99 -36.19 -0.71
N SER A 233 -3.24 -35.33 -0.02
CA SER A 233 -1.77 -35.36 -0.04
C SER A 233 -1.19 -36.71 0.43
N HIS A 234 -1.75 -37.32 1.47
CA HIS A 234 -1.31 -38.64 1.94
C HIS A 234 -1.73 -39.76 0.98
N PHE A 235 -2.96 -39.74 0.44
CA PHE A 235 -3.46 -40.73 -0.50
C PHE A 235 -2.64 -40.74 -1.79
N MET A 236 -2.34 -39.56 -2.38
CA MET A 236 -1.46 -39.48 -3.56
C MET A 236 -0.04 -39.95 -3.23
N SER A 237 0.48 -39.67 -2.02
CA SER A 237 1.79 -40.17 -1.57
C SER A 237 1.83 -41.70 -1.46
N VAL A 238 0.74 -42.35 -1.04
CA VAL A 238 0.64 -43.83 -0.99
C VAL A 238 0.73 -44.43 -2.40
N ILE A 239 -0.03 -43.92 -3.36
CA ILE A 239 -0.03 -44.42 -4.74
C ILE A 239 1.33 -44.17 -5.41
N MET A 240 1.89 -42.97 -5.26
CA MET A 240 3.21 -42.65 -5.82
C MET A 240 4.31 -43.60 -5.29
N LYS A 241 4.29 -43.94 -4.01
CA LYS A 241 5.25 -44.90 -3.41
C LYS A 241 5.07 -46.33 -3.95
N ASP A 242 3.84 -46.77 -4.19
CA ASP A 242 3.50 -48.11 -4.71
C ASP A 242 4.07 -48.39 -6.13
N PHE A 243 4.36 -47.34 -6.89
CA PHE A 243 4.94 -47.44 -8.23
C PHE A 243 6.39 -46.91 -8.35
N ARG A 244 6.90 -46.20 -7.34
CA ARG A 244 8.21 -45.51 -7.39
C ARG A 244 9.37 -46.43 -7.74
N GLU A 245 9.44 -47.58 -7.07
CA GLU A 245 10.56 -48.54 -7.13
C GLU A 245 10.47 -49.54 -8.29
N LYS A 246 9.37 -49.52 -9.07
CA LYS A 246 9.22 -50.38 -10.25
C LYS A 246 9.93 -49.78 -11.45
N GLU A 247 10.99 -50.42 -11.94
CA GLU A 247 11.72 -50.00 -13.15
C GLU A 247 10.80 -50.01 -14.39
N THR A 248 10.10 -51.11 -14.61
CA THR A 248 9.07 -51.25 -15.65
C THR A 248 7.68 -51.08 -15.05
N LYS A 249 6.85 -50.25 -15.68
CA LYS A 249 5.49 -49.91 -15.25
C LYS A 249 4.50 -50.24 -16.36
N LEU A 250 3.37 -50.85 -16.00
CA LEU A 250 2.26 -51.06 -16.93
C LEU A 250 1.58 -49.73 -17.29
N GLU A 251 0.89 -49.66 -18.43
CA GLU A 251 0.19 -48.43 -18.88
C GLU A 251 -0.78 -47.88 -17.83
N ARG A 252 -1.52 -48.76 -17.15
CA ARG A 252 -2.40 -48.39 -16.02
C ARG A 252 -1.63 -47.81 -14.83
N GLU A 253 -0.44 -48.30 -14.54
CA GLU A 253 0.40 -47.85 -13.42
C GLU A 253 1.01 -46.48 -13.72
N HIS A 254 1.41 -46.23 -14.97
CA HIS A 254 1.70 -44.87 -15.44
C HIS A 254 0.48 -43.96 -15.26
N ALA A 255 -0.71 -44.37 -15.71
CA ALA A 255 -1.92 -43.55 -15.62
C ALA A 255 -2.32 -43.22 -14.17
N PHE A 256 -2.21 -44.19 -13.24
CA PHE A 256 -2.42 -43.93 -11.80
C PHE A 256 -1.36 -42.98 -11.23
N SER A 257 -0.10 -43.10 -11.64
CA SER A 257 0.98 -42.22 -11.19
C SER A 257 0.80 -40.79 -11.71
N GLN A 258 0.50 -40.62 -13.00
CA GLN A 258 0.19 -39.33 -13.65
C GLN A 258 -0.97 -38.63 -12.95
N ALA A 259 -2.11 -39.33 -12.78
CA ALA A 259 -3.28 -38.79 -12.09
C ALA A 259 -3.00 -38.44 -10.62
N SER A 260 -2.22 -39.27 -9.91
CA SER A 260 -1.85 -38.99 -8.51
C SER A 260 -1.02 -37.72 -8.38
N TYR A 261 -0.08 -37.52 -9.30
CA TYR A 261 0.76 -36.33 -9.33
C TYR A 261 -0.08 -35.07 -9.60
N LEU A 262 -0.95 -35.12 -10.62
CA LEU A 262 -1.81 -34.01 -10.99
C LEU A 262 -2.80 -33.63 -9.87
N VAL A 263 -3.48 -34.61 -9.26
CA VAL A 263 -4.38 -34.36 -8.11
C VAL A 263 -3.64 -33.76 -6.91
N GLY A 264 -2.39 -34.17 -6.67
CA GLY A 264 -1.51 -33.51 -5.69
C GLY A 264 -1.28 -32.02 -6.00
N MET A 265 -1.04 -31.68 -7.26
CA MET A 265 -0.82 -30.29 -7.69
C MET A 265 -2.12 -29.45 -7.71
N TYR A 266 -3.26 -30.02 -8.09
CA TYR A 266 -4.57 -29.37 -7.95
C TYR A 266 -4.90 -29.07 -6.48
N ASN A 267 -4.73 -30.04 -5.58
CA ASN A 267 -4.97 -29.89 -4.15
C ASN A 267 -4.10 -28.76 -3.53
N LEU A 268 -2.84 -28.64 -3.99
CA LEU A 268 -1.95 -27.53 -3.63
C LEU A 268 -2.43 -26.17 -4.19
N PHE A 269 -2.84 -26.12 -5.46
CA PHE A 269 -3.39 -24.92 -6.11
C PHE A 269 -4.66 -24.42 -5.42
N PHE A 270 -5.66 -25.28 -5.20
CA PHE A 270 -6.92 -24.90 -4.57
C PHE A 270 -6.74 -24.49 -3.10
N LYS A 271 -5.89 -25.18 -2.32
CA LYS A 271 -5.56 -24.73 -0.96
C LYS A 271 -4.81 -23.38 -0.96
N GLY A 272 -3.91 -23.16 -1.91
CA GLY A 272 -3.25 -21.87 -2.12
C GLY A 272 -4.25 -20.75 -2.35
N ASN A 273 -5.20 -20.95 -3.26
CA ASN A 273 -6.24 -19.97 -3.61
C ASN A 273 -7.20 -19.71 -2.41
N LYS A 274 -7.65 -20.76 -1.71
CA LYS A 274 -8.49 -20.65 -0.51
C LYS A 274 -7.80 -19.86 0.60
N ARG A 275 -6.51 -20.15 0.85
CA ARG A 275 -5.68 -19.40 1.80
C ARG A 275 -5.52 -17.93 1.39
N THR A 276 -5.20 -17.64 0.12
CA THR A 276 -5.07 -16.25 -0.36
C THR A 276 -6.39 -15.48 -0.25
N LYS A 277 -7.53 -16.13 -0.47
CA LYS A 277 -8.86 -15.54 -0.25
C LYS A 277 -9.07 -15.18 1.24
N GLN A 278 -8.79 -16.12 2.16
CA GLN A 278 -8.90 -15.89 3.61
C GLN A 278 -7.94 -14.79 4.11
N GLU A 279 -6.70 -14.77 3.63
CA GLU A 279 -5.72 -13.73 3.97
C GLU A 279 -6.17 -12.33 3.49
N LYS A 280 -6.81 -12.24 2.32
CA LYS A 280 -7.45 -11.00 1.83
C LYS A 280 -8.68 -10.60 2.64
N GLU A 281 -9.57 -11.54 2.94
CA GLU A 281 -10.77 -11.28 3.77
C GLU A 281 -10.39 -10.77 5.16
N HIS A 282 -9.40 -11.39 5.81
CA HIS A 282 -8.84 -10.90 7.07
C HIS A 282 -8.20 -9.50 6.93
N ALA A 283 -7.45 -9.24 5.85
CA ALA A 283 -6.87 -7.92 5.60
C ALA A 283 -7.94 -6.83 5.36
N PHE A 284 -9.10 -7.16 4.75
CA PHE A 284 -10.25 -6.25 4.70
C PHE A 284 -10.88 -6.02 6.09
N GLN A 285 -10.99 -7.05 6.94
CA GLN A 285 -11.44 -6.85 8.33
C GLN A 285 -10.48 -5.96 9.15
N VAL A 286 -9.18 -6.02 8.88
CA VAL A 286 -8.18 -5.08 9.44
C VAL A 286 -8.43 -3.65 8.94
N VAL A 287 -8.81 -3.46 7.67
CA VAL A 287 -9.23 -2.15 7.14
C VAL A 287 -10.48 -1.63 7.85
N GLU A 288 -11.53 -2.43 8.01
CA GLU A 288 -12.77 -2.00 8.69
C GLU A 288 -12.53 -1.59 10.15
N LYS A 289 -11.72 -2.35 10.89
CA LYS A 289 -11.32 -2.02 12.27
C LYS A 289 -10.41 -0.78 12.31
N GLY A 290 -9.49 -0.66 11.36
CA GLY A 290 -8.57 0.49 11.25
C GLY A 290 -9.27 1.81 10.97
N ILE A 291 -10.23 1.86 10.02
CA ILE A 291 -10.99 3.08 9.72
C ILE A 291 -11.78 3.54 10.96
N LYS A 292 -12.33 2.59 11.73
CA LYS A 292 -13.04 2.84 13.00
C LYS A 292 -12.14 3.14 14.20
N SER A 293 -10.81 3.17 14.02
CA SER A 293 -9.86 3.60 15.04
C SER A 293 -9.56 5.10 14.96
N ALA A 294 -9.09 5.68 16.07
CA ALA A 294 -8.66 7.08 16.12
C ALA A 294 -7.48 7.30 15.13
N PRO A 295 -7.46 8.43 14.38
CA PRO A 295 -8.25 9.64 14.60
C PRO A 295 -9.63 9.69 13.92
N PHE A 296 -10.13 8.56 13.39
CA PHE A 296 -11.41 8.42 12.69
C PHE A 296 -11.51 9.16 11.33
N TYR A 297 -10.40 9.69 10.83
CA TYR A 297 -10.26 10.14 9.44
C TYR A 297 -8.93 9.63 8.90
N HIS A 298 -8.96 8.97 7.75
CA HIS A 298 -7.79 8.31 7.18
C HIS A 298 -7.73 8.57 5.68
N THR A 299 -6.54 8.85 5.12
CA THR A 299 -6.36 8.90 3.67
C THR A 299 -6.22 7.48 3.10
N PHE A 300 -6.30 7.34 1.78
CA PHE A 300 -6.01 6.05 1.12
C PHE A 300 -4.62 5.51 1.48
N LEU A 301 -3.63 6.39 1.64
CA LEU A 301 -2.27 6.00 2.02
C LEU A 301 -2.23 5.43 3.45
N ASP A 302 -2.91 6.09 4.39
CA ASP A 302 -2.98 5.64 5.78
C ASP A 302 -3.63 4.25 5.87
N ILE A 303 -4.77 4.05 5.19
CA ILE A 303 -5.47 2.75 5.11
C ILE A 303 -4.56 1.66 4.52
N SER A 304 -3.81 1.97 3.46
CA SER A 304 -2.86 1.02 2.86
C SER A 304 -1.69 0.65 3.78
N SER A 305 -1.44 1.46 4.82
CA SER A 305 -0.37 1.28 5.81
C SER A 305 -0.83 0.63 7.12
N PHE A 306 -2.14 0.46 7.33
CA PHE A 306 -2.70 -0.24 8.48
C PHE A 306 -2.08 -1.63 8.63
N ARG A 307 -1.81 -2.04 9.88
CA ARG A 307 -1.10 -3.27 10.19
C ARG A 307 -2.03 -4.36 10.69
N ASP A 308 -1.77 -5.59 10.29
CA ASP A 308 -2.37 -6.77 10.89
C ASP A 308 -1.82 -7.01 12.33
N PRO A 309 -2.38 -7.94 13.11
CA PRO A 309 -1.88 -8.28 14.46
C PRO A 309 -0.44 -8.83 14.49
N LYS A 310 0.20 -9.06 13.33
CA LYS A 310 1.60 -9.49 13.19
C LYS A 310 2.52 -8.34 12.75
N GLY A 311 1.98 -7.12 12.64
CA GLY A 311 2.72 -5.91 12.30
C GLY A 311 2.92 -5.65 10.80
N PHE A 312 2.37 -6.49 9.91
CA PHE A 312 2.52 -6.33 8.45
C PHE A 312 1.45 -5.40 7.86
N PRO A 313 1.80 -4.51 6.91
CA PRO A 313 0.84 -3.60 6.32
C PRO A 313 -0.12 -4.30 5.35
N VAL A 314 -1.38 -3.85 5.29
CA VAL A 314 -2.43 -4.36 4.38
C VAL A 314 -1.99 -4.38 2.92
N SER A 315 -1.21 -3.37 2.50
CA SER A 315 -0.62 -3.27 1.15
C SER A 315 0.35 -4.40 0.76
N ARG A 316 0.77 -5.26 1.71
CA ARG A 316 1.48 -6.52 1.41
C ARG A 316 0.56 -7.60 0.84
N THR A 317 -0.69 -7.63 1.27
CA THR A 317 -1.66 -8.72 0.99
C THR A 317 -2.70 -8.33 -0.06
N ILE A 318 -3.10 -7.05 -0.08
CA ILE A 318 -4.12 -6.51 -0.99
C ILE A 318 -3.46 -5.52 -1.96
N LYS A 319 -3.67 -5.71 -3.26
CA LYS A 319 -3.14 -4.79 -4.29
C LYS A 319 -3.87 -3.44 -4.22
N GLN A 320 -3.20 -2.33 -4.52
CA GLN A 320 -3.81 -0.99 -4.48
C GLN A 320 -5.13 -0.88 -5.26
N LYS A 321 -5.24 -1.50 -6.45
CA LYS A 321 -6.49 -1.56 -7.23
C LYS A 321 -7.62 -2.30 -6.51
N GLU A 322 -7.30 -3.41 -5.83
CA GLU A 322 -8.27 -4.20 -5.07
C GLU A 322 -8.77 -3.43 -3.84
N LEU A 323 -7.87 -2.70 -3.16
CA LEU A 323 -8.22 -1.81 -2.04
C LEU A 323 -9.07 -0.62 -2.50
N ALA A 324 -8.76 -0.03 -3.66
CA ALA A 324 -9.56 1.06 -4.25
C ALA A 324 -10.99 0.58 -4.55
N THR A 325 -11.16 -0.50 -5.30
CA THR A 325 -12.49 -1.06 -5.61
C THR A 325 -13.26 -1.53 -4.38
N TYR A 326 -12.57 -1.99 -3.33
CA TYR A 326 -13.21 -2.25 -2.04
C TYR A 326 -13.72 -0.96 -1.38
N LEU A 327 -12.89 0.08 -1.26
CA LEU A 327 -13.29 1.34 -0.63
C LEU A 327 -14.39 2.06 -1.44
N GLU A 328 -14.31 2.06 -2.78
CA GLU A 328 -15.35 2.56 -3.67
C GLU A 328 -16.72 1.95 -3.32
N ARG A 329 -16.81 0.61 -3.32
CA ARG A 329 -18.03 -0.13 -2.93
C ARG A 329 -18.52 0.11 -1.49
N ARG A 330 -17.64 0.51 -0.57
CA ARG A 330 -18.00 0.86 0.82
C ARG A 330 -18.30 2.36 1.01
N THR A 331 -18.10 3.18 -0.02
CA THR A 331 -18.39 4.63 -0.07
C THR A 331 -19.47 5.02 -1.09
N GLU A 332 -19.98 4.05 -1.84
CA GLU A 332 -21.00 4.22 -2.86
C GLU A 332 -22.36 4.63 -2.25
N LEU A 333 -22.84 5.82 -2.63
CA LEU A 333 -24.17 6.30 -2.25
C LEU A 333 -25.22 5.73 -3.23
N LYS A 334 -26.29 5.16 -2.69
CA LYS A 334 -27.41 4.63 -3.48
C LYS A 334 -28.53 5.68 -3.52
N GLU A 335 -29.12 5.90 -4.70
CA GLU A 335 -30.05 7.01 -4.97
C GLU A 335 -31.27 7.10 -4.02
N SER A 336 -31.68 5.97 -3.43
CA SER A 336 -32.74 5.87 -2.41
C SER A 336 -32.32 5.01 -1.21
N GLY A 337 -31.02 4.96 -0.91
CA GLY A 337 -30.47 4.20 0.21
C GLY A 337 -29.97 5.07 1.37
N PRO A 338 -29.71 4.48 2.55
CA PRO A 338 -29.01 5.16 3.63
C PRO A 338 -27.57 5.51 3.21
N LEU A 339 -26.97 6.50 3.89
CA LEU A 339 -25.57 6.88 3.73
C LEU A 339 -24.64 5.64 3.86
N PRO A 340 -23.53 5.59 3.11
CA PRO A 340 -22.56 4.50 3.21
C PRO A 340 -21.91 4.39 4.61
N ASP A 341 -21.45 3.19 4.98
CA ASP A 341 -20.73 2.95 6.24
C ASP A 341 -19.45 3.80 6.37
N ILE A 342 -18.82 4.11 5.23
CA ILE A 342 -17.64 4.96 5.12
C ILE A 342 -18.01 6.12 4.20
N ILE A 343 -17.86 7.33 4.70
CA ILE A 343 -18.15 8.57 3.96
C ILE A 343 -16.82 9.10 3.42
N ARG A 344 -16.74 9.27 2.10
CA ARG A 344 -15.58 9.83 1.38
C ARG A 344 -15.74 11.34 1.29
N ILE A 345 -14.86 12.09 1.94
CA ILE A 345 -14.88 13.56 1.97
C ILE A 345 -13.59 14.10 1.34
N ARG A 346 -13.73 15.04 0.42
CA ARG A 346 -12.61 15.84 -0.09
C ARG A 346 -12.50 17.14 0.71
N ASP A 347 -11.32 17.44 1.23
CA ASP A 347 -11.06 18.65 2.00
C ASP A 347 -10.97 19.91 1.11
N ALA A 348 -10.86 21.10 1.73
CA ALA A 348 -10.74 22.36 0.99
C ALA A 348 -9.44 22.54 0.18
N ALA A 349 -8.48 21.62 0.29
CA ALA A 349 -7.21 21.60 -0.45
C ALA A 349 -7.16 20.50 -1.54
N GLY A 350 -8.16 19.60 -1.59
CA GLY A 350 -8.27 18.53 -2.58
C GLY A 350 -7.89 17.13 -2.08
N HIS A 351 -7.46 16.97 -0.82
CA HIS A 351 -7.14 15.66 -0.24
C HIS A 351 -8.40 14.86 0.08
N GLU A 352 -8.34 13.53 -0.07
CA GLU A 352 -9.49 12.65 0.18
C GLU A 352 -9.32 11.84 1.47
N PHE A 353 -10.34 11.92 2.32
CA PHE A 353 -10.44 11.25 3.60
C PHE A 353 -11.62 10.29 3.63
N TYR A 354 -11.41 9.15 4.26
CA TYR A 354 -12.42 8.13 4.55
C TYR A 354 -12.75 8.20 6.03
N ILE A 355 -14.02 8.45 6.35
CA ILE A 355 -14.52 8.67 7.72
C ILE A 355 -15.68 7.70 7.97
N PRO A 356 -15.65 6.87 9.03
CA PRO A 356 -16.74 5.95 9.31
C PRO A 356 -17.96 6.72 9.82
N LYS A 357 -19.15 6.38 9.29
CA LYS A 357 -20.40 7.12 9.53
C LYS A 357 -20.72 7.26 11.03
N ASP A 358 -20.46 6.23 11.83
CA ASP A 358 -20.70 6.23 13.29
C ASP A 358 -19.81 7.21 14.08
N ARG A 359 -18.75 7.76 13.48
CA ARG A 359 -17.82 8.69 14.13
C ARG A 359 -17.79 10.08 13.52
N LEU A 360 -18.44 10.32 12.39
CA LEU A 360 -18.40 11.60 11.68
C LEU A 360 -18.84 12.77 12.60
N LEU A 361 -19.94 12.63 13.32
CA LEU A 361 -20.44 13.67 14.23
C LEU A 361 -19.49 13.91 15.41
N GLN A 362 -19.01 12.84 16.04
CA GLN A 362 -18.05 12.90 17.16
C GLN A 362 -16.74 13.58 16.73
N LEU A 363 -16.25 13.28 15.51
CA LEU A 363 -15.09 13.91 14.91
C LEU A 363 -15.32 15.40 14.61
N THR A 364 -16.46 15.76 14.01
CA THR A 364 -16.80 17.15 13.69
C THR A 364 -16.85 18.00 14.96
N LEU A 365 -17.58 17.56 16.00
CA LEU A 365 -17.67 18.28 17.27
C LEU A 365 -16.30 18.43 17.95
N LYS A 366 -15.48 17.37 17.95
CA LYS A 366 -14.10 17.45 18.46
C LYS A 366 -13.28 18.51 17.72
N LYS A 367 -13.33 18.53 16.38
CA LYS A 367 -12.62 19.52 15.55
C LYS A 367 -13.11 20.95 15.76
N VAL A 368 -14.42 21.17 15.94
CA VAL A 368 -14.99 22.47 16.32
C VAL A 368 -14.39 22.99 17.64
N VAL A 369 -14.27 22.14 18.66
CA VAL A 369 -13.67 22.52 19.96
C VAL A 369 -12.16 22.77 19.84
N GLU A 370 -11.43 21.96 19.06
CA GLU A 370 -10.00 22.14 18.82
C GLU A 370 -9.71 23.45 18.06
N ILE A 371 -10.44 23.75 16.97
CA ILE A 371 -10.20 24.95 16.17
C ILE A 371 -10.65 26.22 16.90
N SER A 372 -11.76 26.19 17.65
CA SER A 372 -12.26 27.32 18.44
C SER A 372 -11.21 27.81 19.43
N ARG A 373 -10.58 26.88 20.17
CA ARG A 373 -9.51 27.17 21.14
C ARG A 373 -8.25 27.76 20.47
N ASN A 374 -8.01 27.46 19.20
CA ASN A 374 -6.86 28.00 18.46
C ASN A 374 -7.18 29.39 17.89
N ILE A 375 -8.28 29.52 17.16
CA ILE A 375 -8.72 30.79 16.57
C ILE A 375 -8.94 31.86 17.65
N ARG A 376 -9.54 31.54 18.80
CA ARG A 376 -9.68 32.50 19.92
C ARG A 376 -8.32 33.03 20.38
N ARG A 377 -7.33 32.16 20.58
CA ARG A 377 -5.99 32.56 21.05
C ARG A 377 -5.18 33.34 20.01
N GLU A 378 -5.37 33.06 18.73
CA GLU A 378 -4.78 33.82 17.62
C GLU A 378 -5.43 35.21 17.53
N VAL A 379 -6.76 35.28 17.41
CA VAL A 379 -7.48 36.56 17.23
C VAL A 379 -7.39 37.45 18.47
N SER A 380 -7.48 36.93 19.70
CA SER A 380 -7.27 37.74 20.92
C SER A 380 -5.87 38.39 20.96
N ARG A 381 -4.84 37.76 20.35
CA ARG A 381 -3.49 38.33 20.23
C ARG A 381 -3.39 39.36 19.11
N GLU A 382 -3.83 39.03 17.90
CA GLU A 382 -3.83 39.96 16.76
C GLU A 382 -4.62 41.24 17.09
N TRP A 383 -5.74 41.11 17.80
CA TRP A 383 -6.51 42.25 18.29
C TRP A 383 -5.80 43.03 19.39
N ALA A 384 -5.03 42.38 20.27
CA ALA A 384 -4.20 43.08 21.25
C ALA A 384 -3.06 43.87 20.58
N GLU A 385 -2.45 43.32 19.53
CA GLU A 385 -1.42 44.00 18.72
C GLU A 385 -2.00 45.23 18.02
N HIS A 386 -3.12 45.09 17.30
CA HIS A 386 -3.78 46.22 16.63
C HIS A 386 -4.29 47.30 17.61
N LEU A 387 -4.89 46.91 18.74
CA LEU A 387 -5.26 47.86 19.80
C LEU A 387 -4.02 48.52 20.43
N GLY A 388 -2.89 47.80 20.48
CA GLY A 388 -1.58 48.31 20.87
C GLY A 388 -1.02 49.39 19.92
N GLU A 389 -1.46 49.41 18.66
CA GLU A 389 -1.22 50.47 17.67
C GLU A 389 -2.32 51.55 17.64
N PHE A 390 -3.30 51.48 18.56
CA PHE A 390 -4.53 52.29 18.57
C PHE A 390 -5.44 52.10 17.34
N ARG A 391 -5.24 51.01 16.58
CA ARG A 391 -6.05 50.65 15.40
C ARG A 391 -7.25 49.78 15.82
N LYS A 392 -8.29 49.79 15.00
CA LYS A 392 -9.43 48.86 15.07
C LYS A 392 -9.65 48.26 13.69
N VAL A 393 -9.76 46.94 13.62
CA VAL A 393 -10.01 46.21 12.37
C VAL A 393 -11.51 45.94 12.19
N PRO A 394 -12.02 45.77 10.95
CA PRO A 394 -13.47 45.68 10.68
C PRO A 394 -14.20 44.59 11.47
N GLU A 395 -13.51 43.50 11.79
CA GLU A 395 -14.00 42.30 12.48
C GLU A 395 -14.34 42.59 13.95
N MET A 396 -13.66 43.57 14.57
CA MET A 396 -14.01 44.09 15.90
C MET A 396 -15.35 44.84 15.91
N ILE A 397 -15.86 45.28 14.74
CA ILE A 397 -16.95 46.25 14.61
C ILE A 397 -18.19 45.66 13.91
N ARG A 398 -18.02 44.91 12.81
CA ARG A 398 -19.09 44.30 12.02
C ARG A 398 -19.12 42.77 12.18
N ARG A 399 -20.31 42.18 12.29
CA ARG A 399 -20.49 40.73 12.47
C ARG A 399 -20.13 39.95 11.19
N GLU A 400 -20.63 40.42 10.04
CA GLU A 400 -20.35 39.87 8.70
C GLU A 400 -18.85 39.76 8.39
N ALA A 401 -18.07 40.77 8.77
CA ALA A 401 -16.61 40.79 8.57
C ALA A 401 -15.93 39.71 9.43
N LEU A 402 -16.34 39.60 10.70
CA LEU A 402 -15.85 38.56 11.61
C LEU A 402 -16.23 37.16 11.12
N GLU A 403 -17.46 36.91 10.68
CA GLU A 403 -17.86 35.60 10.16
C GLU A 403 -17.08 35.23 8.89
N SER A 404 -16.80 36.20 8.02
CA SER A 404 -15.98 35.99 6.82
C SER A 404 -14.53 35.61 7.17
N ASP A 405 -13.91 36.31 8.13
CA ASP A 405 -12.58 36.01 8.66
C ASP A 405 -12.53 34.64 9.37
N LEU A 406 -13.52 34.34 10.21
CA LEU A 406 -13.63 33.04 10.90
C LEU A 406 -13.75 31.88 9.90
N TRP A 407 -14.57 32.00 8.85
CA TRP A 407 -14.65 30.98 7.80
C TRP A 407 -13.33 30.82 7.04
N LEU A 408 -12.64 31.91 6.72
CA LEU A 408 -11.33 31.87 6.07
C LEU A 408 -10.27 31.19 6.96
N ARG A 409 -10.27 31.50 8.27
CA ARG A 409 -9.39 30.85 9.26
C ARG A 409 -9.69 29.36 9.40
N VAL A 410 -10.96 28.95 9.50
CA VAL A 410 -11.34 27.53 9.54
C VAL A 410 -10.89 26.83 8.27
N LYS A 411 -11.14 27.40 7.08
CA LYS A 411 -10.70 26.84 5.79
C LYS A 411 -9.18 26.65 5.70
N ASN A 412 -8.41 27.61 6.21
CA ASN A 412 -6.95 27.61 6.11
C ASN A 412 -6.25 26.80 7.21
N ARG A 413 -6.83 26.72 8.42
CA ARG A 413 -6.27 25.99 9.58
C ARG A 413 -6.77 24.55 9.68
N ASP A 414 -8.01 24.27 9.25
CA ASP A 414 -8.62 22.94 9.27
C ASP A 414 -9.49 22.69 8.01
N PRO A 415 -8.84 22.45 6.84
CA PRO A 415 -9.53 22.16 5.57
C PRO A 415 -10.55 21.02 5.63
N LEU A 416 -10.36 20.07 6.56
CA LEU A 416 -11.25 18.94 6.76
C LEU A 416 -12.50 19.33 7.57
N LEU A 417 -12.36 20.13 8.63
CA LEU A 417 -13.53 20.68 9.33
C LEU A 417 -14.38 21.56 8.41
N PHE A 418 -13.75 22.37 7.55
CA PHE A 418 -14.46 23.14 6.54
C PHE A 418 -15.31 22.26 5.60
N ALA A 419 -14.82 21.06 5.25
CA ALA A 419 -15.56 20.12 4.42
C ALA A 419 -16.62 19.29 5.18
N LEU A 420 -16.45 19.11 6.50
CA LEU A 420 -17.39 18.45 7.41
C LEU A 420 -18.58 19.33 7.81
N LEU A 421 -18.38 20.65 7.92
CA LEU A 421 -19.43 21.62 8.24
C LEU A 421 -20.37 21.86 7.04
N LYS A 422 -21.25 20.90 6.79
CA LYS A 422 -22.33 20.96 5.79
C LYS A 422 -23.66 20.53 6.40
N PHE A 423 -24.71 21.33 6.20
CA PHE A 423 -26.03 21.09 6.78
C PHE A 423 -26.58 19.69 6.47
N GLU A 424 -26.66 19.34 5.17
CA GLU A 424 -27.18 18.05 4.69
C GLU A 424 -26.44 16.86 5.30
N LEU A 425 -25.10 16.90 5.26
CA LEU A 425 -24.23 15.83 5.77
C LEU A 425 -24.46 15.57 7.27
N LEU A 426 -24.52 16.64 8.06
CA LEU A 426 -24.73 16.53 9.51
C LEU A 426 -26.16 16.10 9.83
N LEU A 427 -27.17 16.63 9.15
CA LEU A 427 -28.58 16.26 9.33
C LEU A 427 -28.85 14.79 8.98
N MET A 428 -28.41 14.33 7.80
CA MET A 428 -28.57 12.94 7.37
C MET A 428 -27.84 11.98 8.33
N THR A 429 -26.60 12.31 8.71
CA THR A 429 -25.84 11.49 9.67
C THR A 429 -26.52 11.45 11.05
N LEU A 430 -27.08 12.57 11.52
CA LEU A 430 -27.78 12.66 12.81
C LEU A 430 -29.03 11.78 12.86
N HIS A 431 -29.85 11.81 11.80
CA HIS A 431 -31.05 10.99 11.68
C HIS A 431 -30.74 9.48 11.56
N GLU A 432 -29.71 9.11 10.80
CA GLU A 432 -29.35 7.70 10.60
C GLU A 432 -28.59 7.08 11.77
N THR A 433 -27.61 7.79 12.35
CA THR A 433 -26.68 7.17 13.32
C THR A 433 -27.22 7.09 14.74
N LYS A 434 -28.20 7.94 15.10
CA LYS A 434 -28.79 8.03 16.44
C LYS A 434 -27.70 8.03 17.54
N PRO A 435 -26.79 9.03 17.54
CA PRO A 435 -25.61 9.05 18.40
C PRO A 435 -25.96 9.21 19.88
N SER A 436 -24.95 9.18 20.76
CA SER A 436 -25.16 9.44 22.20
C SER A 436 -25.85 10.79 22.43
N LYS A 437 -26.65 10.89 23.50
CA LYS A 437 -27.49 12.07 23.79
C LYS A 437 -26.71 13.40 23.78
N GLU A 438 -25.47 13.40 24.25
CA GLU A 438 -24.57 14.56 24.21
C GLU A 438 -24.19 14.95 22.77
N VAL A 439 -23.75 13.99 21.95
CA VAL A 439 -23.40 14.22 20.54
C VAL A 439 -24.62 14.60 19.72
N PHE A 440 -25.81 14.05 20.04
CA PHE A 440 -27.07 14.45 19.43
C PHE A 440 -27.35 15.93 19.68
N ILE A 441 -27.41 16.36 20.95
CA ILE A 441 -27.74 17.73 21.34
C ILE A 441 -26.72 18.74 20.80
N GLU A 442 -25.42 18.46 20.89
CA GLU A 442 -24.40 19.39 20.37
C GLU A 442 -24.33 19.41 18.84
N THR A 443 -24.77 18.36 18.14
CA THR A 443 -24.91 18.39 16.67
C THR A 443 -26.17 19.15 16.26
N GLU A 444 -27.31 18.85 16.89
CA GLU A 444 -28.60 19.53 16.68
C GLU A 444 -28.47 21.05 16.90
N ARG A 445 -27.70 21.47 17.91
CA ARG A 445 -27.37 22.88 18.16
C ARG A 445 -26.77 23.58 16.94
N LEU A 446 -26.06 22.88 16.05
CA LEU A 446 -25.40 23.50 14.88
C LEU A 446 -26.36 23.73 13.69
N LEU A 447 -27.59 23.24 13.74
CA LEU A 447 -28.52 23.17 12.61
C LEU A 447 -29.69 24.15 12.77
N ASP A 448 -29.79 25.13 11.88
CA ASP A 448 -31.03 25.90 11.70
C ASP A 448 -31.94 25.15 10.71
N VAL A 449 -32.69 24.19 11.26
CA VAL A 449 -33.66 23.37 10.52
C VAL A 449 -34.76 24.22 9.87
N LYS A 450 -35.03 25.45 10.33
CA LYS A 450 -36.03 26.34 9.72
C LYS A 450 -35.49 27.06 8.48
N LYS A 451 -34.16 27.23 8.37
CA LYS A 451 -33.49 27.86 7.22
C LYS A 451 -32.78 26.86 6.29
N ASN A 452 -32.80 25.57 6.62
CA ASN A 452 -32.00 24.52 5.97
C ASN A 452 -30.50 24.86 5.91
N ALA A 453 -29.98 25.46 6.99
CA ALA A 453 -28.64 26.01 7.07
C ALA A 453 -27.95 25.63 8.39
N LEU A 454 -26.63 25.82 8.45
CA LEU A 454 -25.93 25.84 9.73
C LEU A 454 -26.21 27.15 10.46
N ILE A 455 -26.09 27.15 11.79
CA ILE A 455 -26.01 28.41 12.55
C ILE A 455 -24.74 29.20 12.16
N PRO A 456 -24.68 30.52 12.40
CA PRO A 456 -23.50 31.33 12.12
C PRO A 456 -22.20 30.79 12.73
N ILE A 457 -21.07 30.98 12.03
CA ILE A 457 -19.79 30.33 12.38
C ILE A 457 -19.23 30.79 13.74
N ASP A 458 -19.52 32.02 14.17
CA ASP A 458 -19.20 32.50 15.51
C ASP A 458 -20.00 31.76 16.60
N GLU A 459 -21.26 31.39 16.33
CA GLU A 459 -22.10 30.58 17.24
C GLU A 459 -21.74 29.09 17.22
N ILE A 460 -21.28 28.54 16.07
CA ILE A 460 -20.67 27.20 15.99
C ILE A 460 -19.43 27.16 16.91
N LEU A 461 -18.48 28.08 16.68
CA LEU A 461 -17.19 28.14 17.38
C LEU A 461 -17.29 28.70 18.81
N ARG A 462 -18.47 29.15 19.27
CA ARG A 462 -18.67 29.82 20.57
C ARG A 462 -17.72 31.02 20.75
N PHE A 463 -17.62 31.84 19.71
CA PHE A 463 -16.74 32.99 19.59
C PHE A 463 -17.55 34.29 19.80
N ASP A 464 -17.72 34.74 21.05
CA ASP A 464 -18.29 36.07 21.27
C ASP A 464 -17.22 37.16 21.08
N ARG A 465 -17.44 37.99 20.07
CA ARG A 465 -16.66 39.18 19.76
C ARG A 465 -16.45 40.11 20.96
N LYS A 466 -17.43 40.30 21.84
CA LYS A 466 -17.28 41.20 23.00
C LYS A 466 -16.30 40.63 24.02
N THR A 467 -16.41 39.35 24.33
CA THR A 467 -15.50 38.60 25.22
C THR A 467 -14.08 38.58 24.65
N VAL A 468 -13.90 38.26 23.37
CA VAL A 468 -12.58 38.27 22.70
C VAL A 468 -11.95 39.67 22.68
N LEU A 469 -12.76 40.72 22.47
CA LEU A 469 -12.28 42.11 22.55
C LEU A 469 -11.90 42.53 23.99
N LEU A 470 -12.50 41.91 25.01
CA LEU A 470 -12.11 42.11 26.42
C LEU A 470 -10.81 41.35 26.74
N GLU A 471 -10.67 40.10 26.30
CA GLU A 471 -9.40 39.34 26.38
C GLU A 471 -8.25 40.14 25.76
N ALA A 472 -8.41 40.59 24.51
CA ALA A 472 -7.44 41.42 23.80
C ALA A 472 -7.06 42.72 24.56
N ARG A 473 -7.99 43.31 25.32
CA ARG A 473 -7.73 44.48 26.16
C ARG A 473 -6.96 44.15 27.44
N THR A 474 -7.07 42.94 27.99
CA THR A 474 -6.25 42.51 29.14
C THR A 474 -4.80 42.20 28.76
N LEU A 475 -4.53 41.93 27.47
CA LEU A 475 -3.18 41.70 26.94
C LEU A 475 -2.39 42.99 26.65
N ILE A 476 -3.02 44.17 26.67
CA ILE A 476 -2.35 45.46 26.50
C ILE A 476 -2.21 46.22 27.83
N PRO A 477 -1.14 47.01 28.02
CA PRO A 477 -1.01 47.89 29.19
C PRO A 477 -2.19 48.87 29.31
N LEU A 478 -2.66 49.10 30.54
CA LEU A 478 -3.86 49.91 30.83
C LEU A 478 -3.82 51.33 30.21
N TRP A 479 -2.63 51.92 30.08
CA TRP A 479 -2.47 53.25 29.45
C TRP A 479 -2.74 53.27 27.94
N LYS A 480 -2.80 52.11 27.27
CA LYS A 480 -3.25 51.98 25.87
C LYS A 480 -4.74 51.66 25.72
N SER A 481 -5.40 51.09 26.74
CA SER A 481 -6.78 50.60 26.61
C SER A 481 -7.85 51.69 26.82
N ILE A 482 -7.49 52.86 27.37
CA ILE A 482 -8.41 53.95 27.73
C ILE A 482 -8.39 55.07 26.65
N PRO A 483 -9.51 55.35 25.96
CA PRO A 483 -9.55 56.32 24.85
C PRO A 483 -9.07 57.74 25.19
N ILE A 484 -9.26 58.17 26.44
CA ILE A 484 -8.99 59.54 26.92
C ILE A 484 -7.47 59.81 26.98
N VAL A 485 -6.64 58.78 27.14
CA VAL A 485 -5.18 58.92 27.31
C VAL A 485 -4.45 59.17 25.99
N GLY A 486 -5.11 59.00 24.83
CA GLY A 486 -4.48 59.09 23.50
C GLY A 486 -3.74 60.41 23.20
N ARG A 487 -4.13 61.53 23.81
CA ARG A 487 -3.41 62.83 23.68
C ARG A 487 -2.25 62.97 24.69
N LEU A 488 -2.33 62.35 25.86
CA LEU A 488 -1.28 62.38 26.89
C LEU A 488 -0.16 61.36 26.63
N GLY A 489 -0.49 60.18 26.08
CA GLY A 489 0.48 59.12 25.79
C GLY A 489 1.60 59.55 24.84
N VAL A 490 1.30 60.39 23.85
CA VAL A 490 2.32 60.94 22.92
C VAL A 490 3.29 61.89 23.64
N MET A 491 2.81 62.66 24.61
CA MET A 491 3.64 63.54 25.45
C MET A 491 4.53 62.72 26.40
N LEU A 492 3.96 61.65 26.97
CA LEU A 492 4.66 60.75 27.90
C LEU A 492 5.75 59.92 27.18
N VAL A 493 5.48 59.41 25.97
CA VAL A 493 6.49 58.75 25.12
C VAL A 493 7.59 59.72 24.68
N ARG A 494 7.29 61.02 24.48
CA ARG A 494 8.33 62.03 24.23
C ARG A 494 9.18 62.31 25.47
N LEU A 495 8.59 62.39 26.67
CA LEU A 495 9.34 62.52 27.93
C LEU A 495 10.32 61.35 28.11
N PHE A 496 9.87 60.11 27.95
CA PHE A 496 10.71 58.93 28.14
C PHE A 496 11.74 58.71 27.02
N ARG A 497 11.49 59.14 25.77
CA ARG A 497 12.54 59.22 24.74
C ARG A 497 13.57 60.32 24.99
N GLY A 498 13.20 61.38 25.73
CA GLY A 498 14.12 62.46 26.13
C GLY A 498 15.13 62.05 27.22
N MET A 499 14.89 60.98 27.97
CA MET A 499 15.75 60.51 29.07
C MET A 499 16.79 59.44 28.66
N GLY A 500 17.03 59.24 27.36
CA GLY A 500 17.92 58.21 26.83
C GLY A 500 19.43 58.36 27.11
N SER A 501 19.87 59.32 27.95
CA SER A 501 21.28 59.68 28.12
C SER A 501 21.77 59.77 29.58
N LYS A 502 21.14 59.03 30.52
CA LYS A 502 21.75 58.64 31.82
C LYS A 502 20.93 57.51 32.48
N ALA A 503 21.38 56.26 32.31
CA ALA A 503 20.71 55.07 32.86
C ALA A 503 21.72 53.99 33.32
N GLY A 504 22.73 54.40 34.09
CA GLY A 504 23.37 53.50 35.06
C GLY A 504 22.54 53.53 36.36
N SER A 505 22.28 52.36 36.95
CA SER A 505 21.45 52.15 38.16
C SER A 505 19.99 52.66 38.09
N ILE A 506 19.11 51.84 37.53
CA ILE A 506 17.77 51.59 38.09
C ILE A 506 17.72 50.09 38.39
N LYS A 507 17.18 49.71 39.57
CA LYS A 507 17.10 48.34 40.06
C LYS A 507 15.82 47.62 39.60
N ASP A 508 15.71 46.35 39.98
CA ASP A 508 14.67 45.41 39.62
C ASP A 508 13.22 45.94 39.78
N PRO A 509 12.31 45.58 38.86
CA PRO A 509 10.89 45.90 38.98
C PRO A 509 10.20 45.24 40.19
N ALA A 510 10.88 44.35 40.91
CA ALA A 510 10.42 43.75 42.17
C ALA A 510 10.34 44.77 43.33
N GLU A 511 11.25 45.76 43.41
CA GLU A 511 11.23 46.80 44.47
C GLU A 511 9.95 47.67 44.43
N LEU A 512 9.27 47.74 43.28
CA LEU A 512 7.99 48.45 43.14
C LEU A 512 6.79 47.65 43.65
N TYR A 513 6.81 46.31 43.58
CA TYR A 513 5.72 45.48 44.11
C TYR A 513 5.80 45.35 45.64
N ALA A 514 7.02 45.24 46.20
CA ALA A 514 7.23 45.18 47.65
C ALA A 514 6.68 46.41 48.41
N ARG A 515 6.56 47.57 47.74
CA ARG A 515 5.99 48.80 48.31
C ARG A 515 4.45 48.83 48.42
N PHE A 516 3.74 47.82 47.89
CA PHE A 516 2.28 47.69 48.01
C PHE A 516 1.84 46.55 48.95
N SER A 517 2.77 45.76 49.50
CA SER A 517 2.51 44.66 50.43
C SER A 517 3.30 44.84 51.73
N GLY A 518 2.71 45.50 52.72
CA GLY A 518 3.39 45.80 53.99
C GLY A 518 3.48 44.60 54.95
N ALA A 519 4.70 44.18 55.26
CA ALA A 519 5.07 43.35 56.42
C ALA A 519 6.54 43.62 56.80
N ASP A 520 6.94 43.31 58.03
CA ASP A 520 8.10 43.92 58.69
C ASP A 520 9.30 42.95 58.88
N LYS A 521 10.53 43.46 58.65
CA LYS A 521 11.82 43.20 59.34
C LYS A 521 12.59 41.85 59.31
N HIS A 522 13.93 42.03 59.27
CA HIS A 522 15.05 41.09 59.60
C HIS A 522 15.21 39.82 58.73
N ALA A 523 16.36 39.16 58.55
CA ALA A 523 17.82 39.47 58.64
C ALA A 523 18.60 38.20 58.16
N SER A 524 19.88 38.18 57.72
CA SER A 524 20.84 39.16 57.19
C SER A 524 22.11 38.43 56.65
N GLU A 525 22.88 39.05 55.73
CA GLU A 525 24.26 38.65 55.31
C GLU A 525 24.43 37.28 54.58
N SER A 526 25.47 36.99 53.77
CA SER A 526 26.61 37.77 53.22
C SER A 526 26.95 37.34 51.76
N SER A 527 27.89 38.02 51.09
CA SER A 527 28.47 37.64 49.77
C SER A 527 30.00 37.45 49.90
N PRO A 528 30.70 36.88 48.88
CA PRO A 528 31.32 37.77 47.88
C PRO A 528 31.47 37.25 46.42
N LYS A 529 31.87 38.22 45.58
CA LYS A 529 32.25 38.22 44.13
C LYS A 529 33.69 37.68 43.91
N PRO A 530 34.24 37.43 42.68
CA PRO A 530 34.36 38.41 41.56
C PRO A 530 34.36 37.87 40.07
N ARG A 531 33.86 38.65 39.08
CA ARG A 531 34.56 39.45 38.00
C ARG A 531 35.42 38.66 36.97
N SER A 532 35.09 38.64 35.67
CA SER A 532 35.40 39.59 34.54
C SER A 532 36.77 39.34 33.87
N THR A 533 37.03 39.47 32.55
CA THR A 533 36.66 40.51 31.52
C THR A 533 36.10 39.88 30.21
N GLY A 534 35.69 40.53 29.11
CA GLY A 534 36.13 41.75 28.38
C GLY A 534 37.31 41.44 27.44
N ASN A 535 37.36 41.73 26.13
CA ASN A 535 36.71 42.75 25.25
C ASN A 535 36.41 42.15 23.83
N LYS A 536 35.51 42.68 22.97
CA LYS A 536 35.70 43.72 21.91
C LYS A 536 36.99 43.62 21.05
N SER A 537 37.02 43.88 19.73
CA SER A 537 36.01 44.03 18.63
C SER A 537 36.80 44.08 17.26
N ASP A 538 36.37 44.50 16.05
CA ASP A 538 35.21 45.24 15.51
C ASP A 538 35.05 45.07 13.96
N ILE A 539 34.17 45.88 13.31
CA ILE A 539 34.07 46.37 11.89
C ILE A 539 35.12 45.90 10.84
N GLY A 540 34.83 45.65 9.54
CA GLY A 540 33.58 45.72 8.74
C GLY A 540 33.81 46.00 7.22
N GLU A 541 32.72 46.17 6.44
CA GLU A 541 32.62 46.66 5.04
C GLU A 541 33.19 45.84 3.84
N GLY A 542 32.68 46.12 2.62
CA GLY A 542 33.20 45.64 1.31
C GLY A 542 32.15 45.05 0.35
N PHE A 543 31.95 45.65 -0.84
CA PHE A 543 30.94 45.24 -1.85
C PHE A 543 31.55 44.98 -3.25
N HIS A 544 30.83 44.16 -4.06
CA HIS A 544 30.97 43.93 -5.51
C HIS A 544 32.25 43.30 -6.09
N LYS A 545 32.09 42.12 -6.74
CA LYS A 545 32.08 42.03 -8.22
C LYS A 545 31.53 40.70 -8.78
N LEU A 546 31.14 40.77 -10.06
CA LEU A 546 30.73 39.70 -11.00
C LEU A 546 31.36 40.09 -12.36
N PRO A 547 31.37 39.22 -13.40
CA PRO A 547 31.16 37.77 -13.45
C PRO A 547 32.33 37.04 -14.16
N GLU A 548 32.27 35.70 -14.29
CA GLU A 548 32.71 35.04 -15.53
C GLU A 548 31.99 33.70 -15.78
N ARG A 549 32.28 33.05 -16.92
CA ARG A 549 31.36 32.13 -17.63
C ARG A 549 32.09 30.88 -18.11
N GLN A 550 31.53 29.70 -17.84
CA GLN A 550 31.84 28.45 -18.55
C GLN A 550 30.62 27.53 -18.62
N GLU A 551 30.65 26.57 -19.54
CA GLU A 551 29.48 25.85 -20.06
C GLU A 551 29.47 24.38 -19.63
N ALA A 552 28.27 23.80 -19.43
CA ALA A 552 27.95 22.41 -19.81
C ALA A 552 26.51 22.01 -19.42
N ALA A 553 25.89 21.20 -20.29
CA ALA A 553 24.82 20.22 -20.05
C ALA A 553 23.57 20.61 -19.21
N THR A 554 22.40 20.26 -19.77
CA THR A 554 21.08 20.38 -19.13
C THR A 554 20.54 19.00 -18.71
N PRO A 555 20.60 18.62 -17.41
CA PRO A 555 19.83 17.50 -16.88
C PRO A 555 18.38 17.92 -16.62
N LEU A 556 17.47 16.93 -16.59
CA LEU A 556 16.05 17.16 -16.34
C LEU A 556 15.78 17.91 -15.02
N PRO A 557 14.77 18.81 -14.98
CA PRO A 557 14.67 19.88 -13.97
C PRO A 557 14.59 19.40 -12.51
N GLY A 558 14.02 18.21 -12.26
CA GLY A 558 13.88 17.66 -10.91
C GLY A 558 15.20 17.33 -10.19
N LYS A 559 16.32 17.19 -10.90
CA LYS A 559 17.61 16.79 -10.28
C LYS A 559 18.40 18.00 -9.74
N LYS A 560 18.64 19.02 -10.57
CA LYS A 560 19.36 20.25 -10.17
C LYS A 560 18.67 20.98 -9.00
N LEU A 561 17.33 21.01 -8.97
CA LEU A 561 16.55 21.57 -7.85
C LEU A 561 16.82 20.84 -6.52
N ARG A 562 16.92 19.51 -6.54
CA ARG A 562 17.15 18.69 -5.35
C ARG A 562 18.60 18.79 -4.85
N GLU A 563 19.56 18.92 -5.75
CA GLU A 563 20.98 19.15 -5.44
C GLU A 563 21.19 20.55 -4.84
N ALA A 564 20.56 21.59 -5.39
CA ALA A 564 20.59 22.96 -4.85
C ALA A 564 19.97 23.05 -3.43
N ALA A 565 18.82 22.42 -3.21
CA ALA A 565 18.19 22.36 -1.89
C ALA A 565 19.07 21.64 -0.85
N LEU A 566 19.77 20.57 -1.24
CA LEU A 566 20.70 19.86 -0.35
C LEU A 566 21.93 20.72 -0.01
N GLN A 567 22.44 21.52 -0.95
CA GLN A 567 23.52 22.47 -0.69
C GLN A 567 23.09 23.60 0.26
N GLN A 568 21.87 24.14 0.11
CA GLN A 568 21.30 25.12 1.03
C GLN A 568 21.12 24.54 2.45
N TYR A 569 20.56 23.33 2.56
CA TYR A 569 20.40 22.60 3.82
C TYR A 569 21.75 22.41 4.54
N ARG A 570 22.81 22.02 3.81
CA ARG A 570 24.17 21.88 4.37
C ARG A 570 24.79 23.22 4.80
N LYS A 571 24.61 24.30 4.03
CA LYS A 571 25.06 25.66 4.42
C LYS A 571 24.38 26.15 5.71
N ALA A 572 23.07 25.93 5.85
CA ALA A 572 22.35 26.31 7.05
C ALA A 572 22.78 25.49 8.29
N ILE A 573 23.04 24.19 8.15
CA ILE A 573 23.62 23.38 9.24
C ILE A 573 25.04 23.84 9.61
N HIS A 574 25.86 24.25 8.63
CA HIS A 574 27.18 24.82 8.91
C HIS A 574 27.06 26.13 9.72
N ALA A 575 26.15 27.03 9.35
CA ALA A 575 25.87 28.24 10.09
C ALA A 575 25.40 27.96 11.53
N LEU A 576 24.53 26.94 11.72
CA LEU A 576 24.11 26.49 13.04
C LEU A 576 25.27 25.91 13.87
N LYS A 577 26.19 25.12 13.26
CA LYS A 577 27.39 24.65 13.98
C LYS A 577 28.24 25.84 14.45
N VAL A 578 28.51 26.80 13.57
CA VAL A 578 29.29 28.00 13.89
C VAL A 578 28.61 28.84 14.98
N ALA A 579 27.29 29.03 14.93
CA ALA A 579 26.53 29.77 15.95
C ALA A 579 26.52 29.10 17.34
N TYR A 580 26.86 27.81 17.42
CA TYR A 580 26.87 27.04 18.66
C TYR A 580 28.27 26.76 19.23
N VAL A 581 29.29 26.67 18.37
CA VAL A 581 30.64 26.15 18.68
C VAL A 581 31.76 27.09 18.17
N GLY A 582 31.42 28.18 17.47
CA GLY A 582 32.38 29.12 16.87
C GLY A 582 33.00 28.62 15.56
N GLU A 583 33.79 29.46 14.90
CA GLU A 583 34.40 29.16 13.59
C GLU A 583 35.59 28.18 13.64
N GLY A 584 36.01 27.72 14.83
CA GLY A 584 37.14 26.80 15.01
C GLY A 584 36.93 25.62 15.96
N GLY A 585 35.79 25.50 16.64
CA GLY A 585 35.57 24.44 17.63
C GLY A 585 35.10 23.09 17.05
N ASP A 586 35.38 22.01 17.79
CA ASP A 586 34.81 20.68 17.52
C ASP A 586 33.69 20.36 18.50
N LEU A 587 32.49 20.22 17.94
CA LEU A 587 31.24 19.87 18.62
C LEU A 587 31.36 18.56 19.43
N ARG A 588 32.30 17.67 19.07
CA ARG A 588 32.58 16.43 19.82
C ARG A 588 33.43 16.62 21.08
N THR A 589 34.17 17.72 21.19
CA THR A 589 34.91 18.09 22.41
C THR A 589 33.94 18.72 23.40
N ASP A 590 33.21 19.75 22.98
CA ASP A 590 32.15 20.41 23.75
C ASP A 590 31.14 19.39 24.32
N MET A 591 30.70 18.41 23.52
CA MET A 591 29.81 17.35 23.96
C MET A 591 30.41 16.45 25.06
N LYS A 592 31.73 16.21 25.09
CA LYS A 592 32.38 15.43 26.17
C LYS A 592 32.47 16.24 27.45
N GLU A 593 32.85 17.51 27.36
CA GLU A 593 32.87 18.41 28.53
C GLU A 593 31.48 18.56 29.14
N LEU A 594 30.44 18.63 28.30
CA LEU A 594 29.05 18.65 28.74
C LEU A 594 28.59 17.32 29.36
N ILE A 595 29.05 16.16 28.86
CA ILE A 595 28.80 14.86 29.51
C ILE A 595 29.35 14.85 30.93
N GLU A 596 30.59 15.28 31.14
CA GLU A 596 31.18 15.42 32.49
C GLU A 596 30.43 16.46 33.33
N ALA A 597 29.85 17.48 32.70
CA ALA A 597 29.03 18.47 33.38
C ALA A 597 27.64 17.96 33.81
N TRP A 598 26.89 17.19 32.99
CA TRP A 598 25.53 16.75 33.34
C TRP A 598 25.43 15.35 33.94
N ASN A 599 26.41 14.46 33.68
CA ASN A 599 26.41 13.07 34.15
C ASN A 599 27.49 12.83 35.22
N PRO A 600 27.18 13.00 36.53
CA PRO A 600 28.13 12.86 37.62
C PRO A 600 28.40 11.40 38.03
N LEU A 601 27.99 10.40 37.24
CA LEU A 601 28.22 8.99 37.56
C LEU A 601 29.72 8.66 37.44
N VAL A 602 30.26 8.05 38.51
CA VAL A 602 31.68 7.65 38.62
C VAL A 602 31.92 6.27 37.98
N GLU A 603 30.91 5.40 38.00
CA GLU A 603 30.99 4.07 37.40
C GLU A 603 30.94 4.16 35.85
N PRO A 604 31.98 3.70 35.12
CA PRO A 604 32.07 3.93 33.67
C PRO A 604 30.92 3.33 32.86
N GLN A 605 30.40 2.18 33.27
CA GLN A 605 29.34 1.48 32.55
C GLN A 605 27.98 2.19 32.71
N ALA A 606 27.52 2.40 33.95
CA ALA A 606 26.30 3.17 34.23
C ALA A 606 26.35 4.59 33.64
N LYS A 607 27.53 5.21 33.58
CA LYS A 607 27.74 6.49 32.90
C LYS A 607 27.49 6.39 31.39
N ALA A 608 28.03 5.35 30.73
CA ALA A 608 27.85 5.10 29.30
C ALA A 608 26.39 4.76 28.94
N ASP A 609 25.73 3.93 29.75
CA ASP A 609 24.34 3.52 29.55
C ASP A 609 23.40 4.73 29.60
N LEU A 610 23.53 5.59 30.62
CA LEU A 610 22.73 6.83 30.74
C LEU A 610 22.97 7.82 29.58
N ILE A 611 24.18 7.87 29.02
CA ILE A 611 24.48 8.67 27.82
C ILE A 611 23.74 8.10 26.60
N GLU A 612 23.72 6.78 26.43
CA GLU A 612 23.06 6.16 25.28
C GLU A 612 21.52 6.17 25.41
N ASP A 613 20.96 6.13 26.62
CA ASP A 613 19.51 6.34 26.86
C ASP A 613 19.06 7.75 26.49
N VAL A 614 19.78 8.79 26.96
CA VAL A 614 19.53 10.19 26.55
C VAL A 614 19.65 10.33 25.04
N ASN A 615 20.67 9.73 24.43
CA ASN A 615 20.87 9.75 22.98
C ASN A 615 19.77 9.00 22.22
N ALA A 616 19.30 7.85 22.71
CA ALA A 616 18.19 7.09 22.15
C ALA A 616 16.90 7.94 22.16
N MET A 617 16.60 8.57 23.29
CA MET A 617 15.45 9.45 23.45
C MET A 617 15.49 10.65 22.48
N VAL A 618 16.63 11.32 22.35
CA VAL A 618 16.80 12.42 21.37
C VAL A 618 16.66 11.91 19.93
N ARG A 619 17.20 10.73 19.60
CA ARG A 619 17.08 10.14 18.27
C ARG A 619 15.62 9.77 17.93
N ASP A 620 14.85 9.23 18.88
CA ASP A 620 13.44 8.89 18.66
C ASP A 620 12.52 10.11 18.62
N PHE A 621 12.78 11.11 19.47
CA PHE A 621 12.15 12.43 19.36
C PHE A 621 12.40 13.05 17.98
N MET A 622 13.66 13.08 17.52
CA MET A 622 14.02 13.58 16.19
C MET A 622 13.48 12.72 15.03
N ARG A 623 13.31 11.39 15.23
CA ARG A 623 12.64 10.50 14.25
C ARG A 623 11.17 10.88 14.09
N SER A 624 10.46 11.27 15.15
CA SER A 624 9.07 11.76 15.05
C SER A 624 8.97 13.05 14.21
N LEU A 625 9.97 13.94 14.32
CA LEU A 625 10.02 15.24 13.65
C LEU A 625 10.63 15.20 12.22
N LYS A 626 11.18 14.05 11.78
CA LYS A 626 11.94 13.91 10.53
C LYS A 626 11.21 14.35 9.25
N ARG A 627 9.86 14.31 9.23
CA ARG A 627 9.07 14.79 8.08
C ARG A 627 9.19 16.31 7.88
N GLY A 628 9.34 17.09 8.95
CA GLY A 628 9.56 18.55 8.87
C GLY A 628 11.01 18.90 8.53
N PHE A 629 11.97 18.35 9.27
CA PHE A 629 13.41 18.64 9.10
C PHE A 629 14.06 17.99 7.86
N SER A 630 13.26 17.53 6.90
CA SER A 630 13.76 17.08 5.60
C SER A 630 13.42 18.02 4.45
N ILE A 631 12.81 19.18 4.73
CA ILE A 631 12.49 20.23 3.76
C ILE A 631 13.25 21.52 4.10
N SER A 632 13.34 21.87 5.39
CA SER A 632 14.18 22.96 5.91
C SER A 632 14.80 22.55 7.24
N PRO A 633 16.05 22.92 7.57
CA PRO A 633 16.58 22.72 8.92
C PRO A 633 15.88 23.66 9.94
N PRO A 634 15.94 23.35 11.25
CA PRO A 634 15.45 24.22 12.30
C PRO A 634 16.41 25.38 12.58
N ASP A 635 15.86 26.57 12.80
CA ASP A 635 16.60 27.74 13.29
C ASP A 635 17.05 27.57 14.76
N GLN A 636 17.98 28.40 15.23
CA GLN A 636 18.59 28.33 16.57
C GLN A 636 17.55 28.26 17.70
N ASP A 637 16.59 29.20 17.72
CA ASP A 637 15.51 29.22 18.72
C ASP A 637 14.67 27.94 18.70
N ARG A 638 14.52 27.32 17.52
CA ARG A 638 13.76 26.09 17.34
C ARG A 638 14.51 24.87 17.83
N ILE A 639 15.84 24.82 17.68
CA ILE A 639 16.67 23.77 18.31
C ILE A 639 16.58 23.88 19.83
N ARG A 640 16.75 25.09 20.37
CA ARG A 640 16.66 25.36 21.81
C ARG A 640 15.31 24.94 22.40
N ASN A 641 14.20 25.41 21.81
CA ASN A 641 12.82 25.04 22.22
C ASN A 641 12.49 23.54 22.11
N LEU A 642 13.33 22.75 21.43
CA LEU A 642 13.19 21.30 21.32
C LEU A 642 14.11 20.58 22.32
N ALA A 643 15.32 21.09 22.55
CA ALA A 643 16.22 20.59 23.58
C ALA A 643 15.63 20.78 24.99
N GLU A 644 15.08 21.96 25.28
CA GLU A 644 14.39 22.27 26.54
C GLU A 644 13.24 21.26 26.80
N LYS A 645 12.41 20.98 25.80
CA LYS A 645 11.29 20.01 25.91
C LYS A 645 11.72 18.55 26.10
N VAL A 646 12.89 18.16 25.60
CA VAL A 646 13.44 16.82 25.90
C VAL A 646 14.03 16.79 27.31
N ALA A 647 14.75 17.83 27.72
CA ALA A 647 15.30 17.95 29.07
C ALA A 647 14.22 18.03 30.17
N GLU A 648 13.05 18.60 29.88
CA GLU A 648 11.88 18.65 30.77
C GLU A 648 11.08 17.33 30.85
N SER A 649 11.35 16.36 29.96
CA SER A 649 10.56 15.12 29.88
C SER A 649 10.61 14.29 31.17
N ASP A 650 9.51 13.58 31.47
CA ASP A 650 9.36 12.79 32.70
C ASP A 650 10.52 11.81 32.92
N ALA A 651 10.97 11.15 31.85
CA ALA A 651 12.05 10.17 31.89
C ALA A 651 13.45 10.77 32.18
N LEU A 652 13.65 12.08 32.05
CA LEU A 652 14.92 12.75 32.39
C LEU A 652 14.84 13.57 33.70
N LYS A 653 13.71 13.53 34.43
CA LYS A 653 13.49 14.35 35.65
C LYS A 653 14.55 14.19 36.73
N GLU A 654 15.13 13.00 36.87
CA GLU A 654 16.12 12.71 37.91
C GLU A 654 17.50 13.37 37.65
N ILE A 655 17.80 13.78 36.42
CA ILE A 655 19.04 14.48 36.07
C ILE A 655 18.97 15.93 36.59
N LYS A 656 19.63 16.16 37.74
CA LYS A 656 19.60 17.43 38.48
C LYS A 656 20.22 18.63 37.73
N ARG A 657 21.21 18.39 36.86
CA ARG A 657 21.92 19.45 36.12
C ARG A 657 21.28 19.67 34.75
N LYS A 658 20.18 20.42 34.72
CA LYS A 658 19.37 20.65 33.52
C LYS A 658 20.06 21.50 32.45
N ASP A 659 20.72 22.60 32.81
CA ASP A 659 21.28 23.50 31.79
C ASP A 659 22.38 22.84 30.92
N PRO A 660 23.36 22.10 31.49
CA PRO A 660 24.36 21.39 30.69
C PRO A 660 23.77 20.18 29.93
N LEU A 661 22.70 19.55 30.45
CA LEU A 661 21.95 18.52 29.74
C LEU A 661 21.22 19.10 28.50
N THR A 662 20.51 20.22 28.67
CA THR A 662 19.87 20.94 27.57
C THR A 662 20.90 21.32 26.52
N ARG A 663 22.04 21.89 26.92
CA ARG A 663 23.12 22.26 26.00
C ARG A 663 23.72 21.05 25.27
N TYR A 664 23.88 19.91 25.95
CA TYR A 664 24.29 18.65 25.32
C TYR A 664 23.29 18.18 24.27
N ILE A 665 21.98 18.23 24.59
CA ILE A 665 20.91 17.85 23.67
C ILE A 665 20.89 18.76 22.44
N GLU A 666 21.09 20.09 22.59
CA GLU A 666 21.22 21.01 21.44
C GLU A 666 22.34 20.58 20.49
N LEU A 667 23.55 20.33 21.00
CA LEU A 667 24.69 19.90 20.19
C LEU A 667 24.46 18.53 19.56
N TYR A 668 23.85 17.58 20.28
CA TYR A 668 23.55 16.26 19.72
C TYR A 668 22.49 16.33 18.62
N MET A 669 21.45 17.17 18.75
CA MET A 669 20.50 17.42 17.68
C MET A 669 21.20 17.97 16.42
N ILE A 670 22.17 18.87 16.57
CA ILE A 670 22.99 19.39 15.46
C ILE A 670 23.84 18.26 14.83
N GLU A 671 24.50 17.40 15.63
CA GLU A 671 25.28 16.27 15.08
C GLU A 671 24.37 15.28 14.30
N GLN A 672 23.16 15.02 14.79
CA GLN A 672 22.20 14.13 14.12
C GLN A 672 21.60 14.74 12.84
N LEU A 673 21.43 16.07 12.78
CA LEU A 673 20.99 16.77 11.57
C LEU A 673 22.08 16.81 10.49
N GLY A 674 23.35 16.87 10.88
CA GLY A 674 24.51 16.93 9.98
C GLY A 674 24.92 15.61 9.32
N LYS A 675 24.43 14.46 9.79
CA LYS A 675 24.71 13.11 9.23
C LYS A 675 23.88 12.83 7.95
N LYS A 676 23.89 13.76 6.98
CA LYS A 676 22.89 13.81 5.88
C LYS A 676 23.43 14.29 4.52
#